data_AF-A0A6A0CWZ9-F1
#
_entry.id   AF-A0A6A0CWZ9-F1
#
_cell.length_a   1.000
_cell.length_b   1.000
_cell.length_c   1.000
_cell.angle_alpha   90.00
_cell.angle_beta   90.00
_cell.angle_gamma   90.00
#
_symmetry.space_group_name_H-M   'P 1'
#
loop_
_entity.id
_entity.type
_entity.pdbx_description
1 polymer ?
#
loop_
_entity_poly.entity_id
_entity_poly.type
_entity_poly.pdbx_seq_one_letter_code
_entity_poly.pdbx_strand_id
1 'polypeptide(L)'
;MNEKYFVYGLAVAGLLTCAGLLAMNANAGIICERLQYGNFVPTYYWTIPDAHGDDYFNERFTMQYNGHLTRAYLTMYQAGSVNITGEGIDVIVWDDDGFGFPGTELGRVNIPYDNIAIFPGETEVNLTPLGLLFTAGQDFHIGYTTVNQAAGNVMAILSDDGSGPLLNRSSEYWGGGWGLMINDWGLDVDFLIAAEVCYDIVYVPDDYPTIQDAINNATDGDTIVVRDGTYYENVVVNKSITLMAGSSPVIDGMGGTGINITANNTVVQDMTIINCSTGVYIHNDSFTIHGVLLDNNTICNATGTDAYGISLLEAQDNTFENTTICNFTQVTGTAYGVYMVESNGSEFINLTIYELDVVVQTDYGIYLDNSHWNNFTGIVIYDLNGDSADYGIYLTDSNNNSFENTSIYNVTASNGDAYGIYLSHSDNNTFSENMSILNLDPIADFDVFGIYLTSSDNNEFMDNITISDMEGDYYGYGIYFSSSDNNTFFGDIAISNVTLHSGEIGYGIYLSSSDNNTFLGGIDILDFEVEAGDGYGVYLTSSDNNTFSGNITIPDFDIYHDAYGVYLNNSDDNNFTGLINLSDWGYPTGMDFGISGIYLNRSDHNLFGPLLIYDLRCSWYVVSGIFLNYSDDNTFDNTTINDLSNGLNVYGVYLNHSDGNAFNSTVVENMSGDYAYGLKMSKSHNNVFNHTNISRIEGFMEASGIGVSSYPSGSDNNVFNGGNISNITAPAWWSFHFCEYSDNNTIINYTLSSYPTTVSFIYGNGIALKSVQKSEFVLKPGYVDIGKFINITNITATSWINITIHYDDEDVPEYTKETTLRFYELNQSQWEPMPSTVNEASNYVNANITSFSIYGIFGNFTTITFNLSEGWNMITIPLINDSFSTAEELGTFIPNCTIVALWSAKEQRYVSHIVGFGYDFDIVNGTGYFIYVTDDTQVTLNGSGIKEINLSLKTGYDLIGWTHSLPTNASTLLSHITNCVKVATWNASQQMWMPEYMAFQQVPGFDPEIIAGEGMFVFIISGTTQWDGD
;
A
#
# COMPACT_ATOMS: atom_id res chain seq x y z
N MET A 1 13.22 -2.77 -65.49
CA MET A 1 13.10 -3.00 -66.94
C MET A 1 12.11 -1.96 -67.42
N ASN A 2 12.52 -0.70 -67.61
CA ASN A 2 13.09 -0.09 -68.84
C ASN A 2 12.03 0.45 -69.82
N GLU A 3 11.13 1.32 -69.34
CA GLU A 3 10.47 2.36 -70.14
C GLU A 3 10.54 3.74 -69.45
N LYS A 4 11.69 4.05 -68.81
CA LYS A 4 12.03 5.44 -68.48
C LYS A 4 12.59 6.09 -69.72
N TYR A 5 11.88 7.04 -70.27
CA TYR A 5 12.31 7.71 -71.49
C TYR A 5 12.85 9.10 -71.18
N PHE A 6 14.08 9.35 -71.64
CA PHE A 6 14.84 10.57 -71.35
C PHE A 6 14.54 11.66 -72.38
N VAL A 7 14.31 12.89 -71.91
CA VAL A 7 14.16 14.07 -72.79
C VAL A 7 15.55 14.67 -73.12
N TYR A 8 15.94 14.78 -74.40
CA TYR A 8 17.20 15.43 -74.82
C TYR A 8 16.99 16.89 -75.27
N GLY A 9 17.56 17.88 -74.57
CA GLY A 9 17.64 19.29 -75.02
C GLY A 9 18.40 20.22 -74.06
N LEU A 10 19.37 20.98 -74.59
CA LEU A 10 20.30 21.86 -73.85
C LEU A 10 19.64 23.08 -73.15
N ALA A 11 19.90 23.18 -71.84
CA ALA A 11 20.28 24.34 -71.01
C ALA A 11 19.66 25.74 -71.21
N VAL A 12 19.10 26.29 -70.12
CA VAL A 12 19.58 27.55 -69.50
C VAL A 12 19.50 27.42 -67.97
N ALA A 13 20.67 27.40 -67.33
CA ALA A 13 20.79 27.72 -65.91
C ALA A 13 20.48 29.21 -65.71
N GLY A 14 19.37 29.50 -65.03
CA GLY A 14 19.04 30.84 -64.55
C GLY A 14 18.68 30.73 -63.08
N LEU A 15 19.53 31.29 -62.21
CA LEU A 15 19.17 31.56 -60.83
C LEU A 15 17.85 32.34 -60.80
N LEU A 16 16.80 31.76 -60.23
CA LEU A 16 15.81 32.53 -59.48
C LEU A 16 15.71 31.90 -58.09
N THR A 17 16.37 32.56 -57.15
CA THR A 17 15.99 32.51 -55.74
C THR A 17 14.54 32.98 -55.65
N CYS A 18 13.58 32.08 -55.39
CA CYS A 18 12.32 32.50 -54.78
C CYS A 18 12.57 32.64 -53.28
N ALA A 19 13.18 33.76 -52.91
CA ALA A 19 12.72 34.45 -51.73
C ALA A 19 11.32 34.95 -52.08
N GLY A 20 10.29 34.37 -51.47
CA GLY A 20 8.96 34.95 -51.45
C GLY A 20 9.03 36.29 -50.70
N LEU A 21 9.48 37.33 -51.40
CA LEU A 21 9.28 38.70 -50.99
C LEU A 21 7.81 38.99 -51.33
N LEU A 22 6.93 38.84 -50.33
CA LEU A 22 5.57 39.34 -50.37
C LEU A 22 5.64 40.85 -50.62
N ALA A 23 5.44 41.26 -51.87
CA ALA A 23 5.02 42.61 -52.18
C ALA A 23 3.58 42.74 -51.69
N MET A 24 3.42 43.27 -50.48
CA MET A 24 2.14 43.71 -49.94
C MET A 24 1.51 44.70 -50.92
N ASN A 25 0.46 44.28 -51.61
CA ASN A 25 -0.58 45.17 -52.08
C ASN A 25 -1.72 45.04 -51.08
N ALA A 26 -1.90 46.07 -50.28
CA ALA A 26 -3.07 46.25 -49.44
C ALA A 26 -4.31 46.37 -50.33
N ASN A 27 -5.12 45.31 -50.36
CA ASN A 27 -6.54 45.28 -50.68
C ASN A 27 -7.00 43.81 -50.60
N ALA A 28 -8.00 43.52 -49.77
CA ALA A 28 -8.81 42.31 -49.79
C ALA A 28 -8.89 41.70 -51.20
N GLY A 29 -8.39 40.48 -51.34
CA GLY A 29 -8.31 39.82 -52.63
C GLY A 29 -7.80 38.40 -52.48
N ILE A 30 -8.61 37.47 -52.98
CA ILE A 30 -8.31 36.06 -53.23
C ILE A 30 -6.81 35.86 -53.49
N ILE A 31 -6.13 35.18 -52.57
CA ILE A 31 -4.74 34.77 -52.72
C ILE A 31 -4.76 33.43 -53.43
N CYS A 32 -4.24 33.39 -54.66
CA CYS A 32 -4.04 32.14 -55.39
C CYS A 32 -2.58 31.73 -55.31
N GLU A 33 -2.33 30.56 -54.72
CA GLU A 33 -1.03 29.90 -54.67
C GLU A 33 -0.99 28.75 -55.66
N ARG A 34 0.19 28.52 -56.24
CA ARG A 34 0.47 27.34 -57.05
C ARG A 34 1.21 26.31 -56.20
N LEU A 35 0.53 25.25 -55.78
CA LEU A 35 1.12 24.10 -55.13
C LEU A 35 1.84 23.23 -56.17
N GLN A 36 3.11 22.95 -55.91
CA GLN A 36 3.96 22.10 -56.73
C GLN A 36 5.01 21.43 -55.84
N TYR A 37 5.28 20.15 -56.06
CA TYR A 37 6.24 19.35 -55.29
C TYR A 37 7.38 18.86 -56.18
N GLY A 38 8.51 18.52 -55.59
CA GLY A 38 9.72 18.16 -56.31
C GLY A 38 10.49 19.34 -56.89
N ASN A 39 11.50 19.05 -57.71
CA ASN A 39 12.34 20.08 -58.31
C ASN A 39 11.76 20.64 -59.65
N PHE A 40 10.67 20.04 -60.14
CA PHE A 40 9.99 20.39 -61.40
C PHE A 40 10.92 20.41 -62.63
N VAL A 41 12.06 19.71 -62.59
CA VAL A 41 12.98 19.56 -63.71
C VAL A 41 12.54 18.37 -64.56
N PRO A 42 11.96 18.58 -65.76
CA PRO A 42 11.41 17.49 -66.55
C PRO A 42 12.51 16.52 -66.97
N THR A 43 12.43 15.27 -66.49
CA THR A 43 13.48 14.26 -66.66
C THR A 43 12.95 13.01 -67.35
N TYR A 44 11.84 12.46 -66.86
CA TYR A 44 11.19 11.28 -67.43
C TYR A 44 9.84 11.63 -68.05
N TYR A 45 9.36 10.81 -68.98
CA TYR A 45 7.98 10.85 -69.45
C TYR A 45 7.29 9.49 -69.29
N TRP A 46 5.97 9.53 -69.08
CA TRP A 46 5.12 8.38 -68.75
C TRP A 46 3.86 8.39 -69.62
N THR A 47 3.67 7.39 -70.47
CA THR A 47 2.60 7.35 -71.49
C THR A 47 1.33 6.67 -70.98
N ILE A 48 0.16 7.16 -71.35
CA ILE A 48 -1.13 6.46 -71.18
C ILE A 48 -1.80 6.30 -72.56
N PRO A 49 -2.23 5.09 -72.95
CA PRO A 49 -1.89 3.83 -72.33
C PRO A 49 -0.41 3.50 -72.55
N ASP A 50 0.21 2.80 -71.60
CA ASP A 50 1.51 2.16 -71.82
C ASP A 50 1.38 0.65 -72.13
N ALA A 51 2.51 -0.05 -72.19
CA ALA A 51 2.55 -1.49 -72.48
C ALA A 51 2.07 -2.36 -71.30
N HIS A 52 1.91 -1.79 -70.11
CA HIS A 52 1.69 -2.49 -68.85
C HIS A 52 0.26 -2.32 -68.33
N GLY A 53 -0.49 -1.37 -68.89
CA GLY A 53 -1.90 -1.12 -68.61
C GLY A 53 -2.10 -0.11 -67.49
N ASP A 54 -1.06 0.65 -67.15
CA ASP A 54 -1.06 1.71 -66.16
C ASP A 54 -1.89 2.89 -66.68
N ASP A 55 -2.67 3.48 -65.78
CA ASP A 55 -3.54 4.61 -66.05
C ASP A 55 -3.56 5.55 -64.84
N TYR A 56 -4.14 6.74 -64.99
CA TYR A 56 -4.31 7.69 -63.90
C TYR A 56 -3.00 7.98 -63.13
N PHE A 57 -1.96 8.45 -63.82
CA PHE A 57 -0.81 9.02 -63.11
C PHE A 57 -1.26 10.26 -62.31
N ASN A 58 -1.03 10.22 -61.00
CA ASN A 58 -1.61 11.10 -60.00
C ASN A 58 -0.56 11.73 -59.10
N GLU A 59 -0.83 12.96 -58.67
CA GLU A 59 -0.05 13.71 -57.69
C GLU A 59 -0.95 14.15 -56.52
N ARG A 60 -0.49 13.90 -55.28
CA ARG A 60 -1.19 14.28 -54.04
C ARG A 60 -0.80 15.66 -53.55
N PHE A 61 -1.79 16.50 -53.27
CA PHE A 61 -1.65 17.84 -52.74
C PHE A 61 -2.27 17.97 -51.35
N THR A 62 -1.65 18.79 -50.50
CA THR A 62 -2.16 19.11 -49.17
C THR A 62 -2.56 20.59 -49.16
N MET A 63 -3.80 20.87 -48.80
CA MET A 63 -4.32 22.24 -48.78
C MET A 63 -3.74 23.03 -47.58
N GLN A 64 -3.16 24.22 -47.81
CA GLN A 64 -2.57 25.02 -46.71
C GLN A 64 -3.61 25.80 -45.90
N TYR A 65 -4.63 26.34 -46.58
CA TYR A 65 -5.72 27.12 -46.01
C TYR A 65 -7.02 26.65 -46.64
N ASN A 66 -8.16 26.80 -45.96
CA ASN A 66 -9.46 26.53 -46.56
C ASN A 66 -9.61 27.33 -47.86
N GLY A 67 -9.96 26.66 -48.97
CA GLY A 67 -9.99 27.34 -50.26
C GLY A 67 -10.33 26.45 -51.44
N HIS A 68 -10.40 27.07 -52.60
CA HIS A 68 -10.84 26.43 -53.84
C HIS A 68 -9.69 25.95 -54.69
N LEU A 69 -9.81 24.73 -55.22
CA LEU A 69 -8.99 24.28 -56.33
C LEU A 69 -9.53 24.92 -57.63
N THR A 70 -8.77 25.85 -58.20
CA THR A 70 -9.24 26.65 -59.35
C THR A 70 -8.64 26.22 -60.67
N ARG A 71 -7.38 25.75 -60.66
CA ARG A 71 -6.70 25.24 -61.84
C ARG A 71 -5.82 24.03 -61.53
N ALA A 72 -5.57 23.24 -62.55
CA ALA A 72 -4.44 22.32 -62.59
C ALA A 72 -3.55 22.66 -63.78
N TYR A 73 -2.29 22.28 -63.65
CA TYR A 73 -1.24 22.56 -64.60
C TYR A 73 -0.50 21.27 -64.87
N LEU A 74 -0.63 20.73 -66.09
CA LEU A 74 -0.03 19.46 -66.45
C LEU A 74 1.02 19.67 -67.54
N THR A 75 2.25 19.22 -67.28
CA THR A 75 3.32 19.28 -68.27
C THR A 75 3.30 18.04 -69.16
N MET A 76 2.58 18.14 -70.27
CA MET A 76 2.37 17.03 -71.21
C MET A 76 3.52 16.92 -72.22
N TYR A 77 3.85 15.69 -72.61
CA TYR A 77 4.90 15.38 -73.58
C TYR A 77 4.36 14.52 -74.72
N GLN A 78 4.79 14.83 -75.95
CA GLN A 78 4.42 14.07 -77.14
C GLN A 78 5.51 13.06 -77.50
N ALA A 79 5.36 11.83 -77.01
CA ALA A 79 6.26 10.72 -77.31
C ALA A 79 5.82 9.92 -78.56
N GLY A 80 6.02 10.46 -79.77
CA GLY A 80 5.72 9.72 -81.01
C GLY A 80 4.23 9.72 -81.42
N SER A 81 3.78 8.69 -82.15
CA SER A 81 2.57 8.71 -83.02
C SER A 81 1.22 9.00 -82.34
N VAL A 82 0.28 9.46 -83.18
CA VAL A 82 -0.68 10.57 -83.00
C VAL A 82 -2.05 10.17 -82.44
N ASN A 83 -2.65 11.08 -81.67
CA ASN A 83 -4.07 11.13 -81.32
C ASN A 83 -4.97 11.02 -82.59
N ILE A 84 -5.75 9.94 -82.72
CA ILE A 84 -6.46 9.60 -83.97
C ILE A 84 -7.86 10.24 -84.01
N THR A 85 -8.41 10.62 -82.84
CA THR A 85 -9.81 11.07 -82.72
C THR A 85 -9.98 12.54 -82.33
N GLY A 86 -8.95 13.18 -81.75
CA GLY A 86 -8.99 14.57 -81.28
C GLY A 86 -9.60 14.76 -79.89
N GLU A 87 -9.97 13.67 -79.20
CA GLU A 87 -10.69 13.67 -77.92
C GLU A 87 -9.83 14.07 -76.71
N GLY A 88 -8.50 14.02 -76.84
CA GLY A 88 -7.55 14.55 -75.85
C GLY A 88 -7.43 13.73 -74.56
N ILE A 89 -7.42 14.40 -73.41
CA ILE A 89 -7.26 13.81 -72.07
C ILE A 89 -8.40 14.24 -71.14
N ASP A 90 -8.70 13.42 -70.14
CA ASP A 90 -9.51 13.83 -68.99
C ASP A 90 -8.57 14.07 -67.81
N VAL A 91 -8.65 15.27 -67.23
CA VAL A 91 -7.96 15.62 -65.97
C VAL A 91 -8.97 15.49 -64.84
N ILE A 92 -8.62 14.75 -63.80
CA ILE A 92 -9.53 14.27 -62.77
C ILE A 92 -8.99 14.67 -61.41
N VAL A 93 -9.91 14.94 -60.48
CA VAL A 93 -9.63 15.27 -59.07
C VAL A 93 -10.31 14.23 -58.18
N TRP A 94 -9.61 13.74 -57.17
CA TRP A 94 -10.11 12.82 -56.15
C TRP A 94 -9.91 13.39 -54.74
N ASP A 95 -10.74 12.95 -53.79
CA ASP A 95 -10.38 13.07 -52.37
C ASP A 95 -9.27 12.07 -52.01
N ASP A 96 -8.71 12.22 -50.82
CA ASP A 96 -7.82 11.21 -50.24
C ASP A 96 -8.64 10.12 -49.55
N ASP A 97 -8.23 8.86 -49.67
CA ASP A 97 -8.90 7.71 -49.05
C ASP A 97 -8.60 7.56 -47.54
N GLY A 98 -7.80 8.47 -46.96
CA GLY A 98 -7.34 8.44 -45.58
C GLY A 98 -6.04 7.65 -45.39
N PHE A 99 -5.53 7.02 -46.45
CA PHE A 99 -4.28 6.26 -46.46
C PHE A 99 -3.24 6.86 -47.42
N GLY A 100 -3.50 8.04 -47.98
CA GLY A 100 -2.59 8.72 -48.91
C GLY A 100 -2.78 8.36 -50.37
N PHE A 101 -3.89 7.70 -50.74
CA PHE A 101 -4.22 7.34 -52.13
C PHE A 101 -5.48 8.06 -52.62
N PRO A 102 -5.69 8.18 -53.96
CA PRO A 102 -6.94 8.71 -54.49
C PRO A 102 -8.15 7.86 -54.11
N GLY A 103 -9.17 8.49 -53.51
CA GLY A 103 -10.42 7.85 -53.10
C GLY A 103 -11.53 7.97 -54.15
N THR A 104 -12.59 8.68 -53.80
CA THR A 104 -13.74 9.00 -54.64
C THR A 104 -13.40 10.12 -55.62
N GLU A 105 -13.78 9.94 -56.89
CA GLU A 105 -13.67 11.01 -57.89
C GLU A 105 -14.62 12.17 -57.54
N LEU A 106 -14.03 13.36 -57.36
CA LEU A 106 -14.75 14.61 -57.08
C LEU A 106 -15.20 15.32 -58.36
N GLY A 107 -14.46 15.13 -59.46
CA GLY A 107 -14.84 15.63 -60.76
C GLY A 107 -13.73 15.50 -61.80
N ARG A 108 -14.09 15.72 -63.07
CA ARG A 108 -13.14 15.69 -64.19
C ARG A 108 -13.45 16.73 -65.26
N VAL A 109 -12.41 17.18 -65.94
CA VAL A 109 -12.47 18.13 -67.06
C VAL A 109 -11.79 17.52 -68.27
N ASN A 110 -12.54 17.44 -69.37
CA ASN A 110 -11.99 17.02 -70.66
C ASN A 110 -11.21 18.16 -71.32
N ILE A 111 -9.98 17.89 -71.74
CA ILE A 111 -9.13 18.77 -72.53
C ILE A 111 -8.96 18.16 -73.92
N PRO A 112 -9.67 18.67 -74.95
CA PRO A 112 -9.50 18.22 -76.33
C PRO A 112 -8.05 18.35 -76.79
N TYR A 113 -7.62 17.47 -77.70
CA TYR A 113 -6.20 17.37 -78.08
C TYR A 113 -5.61 18.69 -78.58
N ASP A 114 -6.36 19.47 -79.37
CA ASP A 114 -5.90 20.75 -79.92
C ASP A 114 -5.65 21.83 -78.85
N ASN A 115 -6.15 21.63 -77.63
CA ASN A 115 -5.98 22.52 -76.49
C ASN A 115 -4.87 22.06 -75.53
N ILE A 116 -4.24 20.90 -75.78
CA ILE A 116 -3.13 20.41 -74.98
C ILE A 116 -1.86 21.13 -75.41
N ALA A 117 -1.22 21.83 -74.48
CA ALA A 117 0.10 22.41 -74.68
C ALA A 117 1.17 21.34 -74.40
N ILE A 118 1.98 21.03 -75.42
CA ILE A 118 3.11 20.09 -75.31
C ILE A 118 4.35 20.84 -74.81
N PHE A 119 5.14 20.19 -73.96
CA PHE A 119 6.43 20.67 -73.45
C PHE A 119 7.31 21.27 -74.57
N PRO A 120 7.88 22.48 -74.39
CA PRO A 120 8.06 23.21 -73.12
C PRO A 120 6.85 24.03 -72.63
N GLY A 121 5.69 23.93 -73.29
CA GLY A 121 4.44 24.49 -72.78
C GLY A 121 3.80 23.63 -71.69
N GLU A 122 2.88 24.22 -70.95
CA GLU A 122 2.11 23.57 -69.89
C GLU A 122 0.61 23.67 -70.19
N THR A 123 -0.11 22.57 -69.99
CA THR A 123 -1.56 22.52 -70.21
C THR A 123 -2.25 23.06 -68.96
N GLU A 124 -2.82 24.26 -69.07
CA GLU A 124 -3.67 24.86 -68.05
C GLU A 124 -5.09 24.29 -68.13
N VAL A 125 -5.57 23.77 -67.01
CA VAL A 125 -6.89 23.15 -66.86
C VAL A 125 -7.70 24.01 -65.92
N ASN A 126 -8.80 24.59 -66.41
CA ASN A 126 -9.74 25.32 -65.58
C ASN A 126 -10.62 24.35 -64.78
N LEU A 127 -10.37 24.23 -63.48
CA LEU A 127 -11.11 23.39 -62.55
C LEU A 127 -12.20 24.17 -61.77
N THR A 128 -12.22 25.49 -61.86
CA THR A 128 -13.22 26.36 -61.21
C THR A 128 -14.68 25.88 -61.39
N PRO A 129 -15.13 25.35 -62.56
CA PRO A 129 -16.50 24.85 -62.72
C PRO A 129 -16.87 23.64 -61.85
N LEU A 130 -15.88 22.92 -61.30
CA LEU A 130 -16.10 21.80 -60.39
C LEU A 130 -16.50 22.27 -58.98
N GLY A 131 -16.22 23.53 -58.61
CA GLY A 131 -16.61 24.09 -57.32
C GLY A 131 -16.00 23.39 -56.11
N LEU A 132 -14.82 22.80 -56.27
CA LEU A 132 -14.16 22.01 -55.23
C LEU A 132 -13.59 22.93 -54.15
N LEU A 133 -13.97 22.67 -52.90
CA LEU A 133 -13.52 23.35 -51.70
C LEU A 133 -12.82 22.30 -50.83
N PHE A 134 -11.61 22.62 -50.38
CA PHE A 134 -10.83 21.78 -49.48
C PHE A 134 -10.52 22.55 -48.20
N THR A 135 -10.50 21.87 -47.07
CA THR A 135 -10.13 22.47 -45.79
C THR A 135 -8.61 22.45 -45.60
N ALA A 136 -8.06 23.33 -44.77
CA ALA A 136 -6.65 23.35 -44.38
C ALA A 136 -6.25 21.97 -43.83
N GLY A 137 -5.11 21.46 -44.26
CA GLY A 137 -4.61 20.12 -43.95
C GLY A 137 -5.25 18.99 -44.76
N GLN A 138 -6.34 19.22 -45.51
CA GLN A 138 -6.99 18.17 -46.31
C GLN A 138 -6.15 17.81 -47.54
N ASP A 139 -5.94 16.51 -47.74
CA ASP A 139 -5.30 15.98 -48.94
C ASP A 139 -6.30 15.78 -50.09
N PHE A 140 -5.85 16.01 -51.32
CA PHE A 140 -6.57 15.72 -52.56
C PHE A 140 -5.60 15.31 -53.67
N HIS A 141 -6.09 14.64 -54.70
CA HIS A 141 -5.25 14.12 -55.78
C HIS A 141 -5.66 14.70 -57.13
N ILE A 142 -4.69 15.00 -57.99
CA ILE A 142 -4.91 15.38 -59.39
C ILE A 142 -4.12 14.45 -60.30
N GLY A 143 -4.79 13.97 -61.34
CA GLY A 143 -4.22 13.06 -62.31
C GLY A 143 -4.95 13.14 -63.65
N TYR A 144 -4.54 12.31 -64.61
CA TYR A 144 -5.15 12.31 -65.93
C TYR A 144 -5.23 10.93 -66.56
N THR A 145 -6.13 10.79 -67.54
CA THR A 145 -6.20 9.62 -68.43
C THR A 145 -6.37 10.07 -69.88
N THR A 146 -5.96 9.23 -70.84
CA THR A 146 -6.25 9.48 -72.25
C THR A 146 -7.67 9.05 -72.62
N VAL A 147 -8.38 9.91 -73.35
CA VAL A 147 -9.74 9.60 -73.79
C VAL A 147 -9.67 8.63 -74.97
N ASN A 148 -10.49 7.58 -74.90
CA ASN A 148 -10.62 6.58 -75.96
C ASN A 148 -9.30 5.84 -76.27
N GLN A 149 -8.63 5.37 -75.22
CA GLN A 149 -7.39 4.57 -75.31
C GLN A 149 -7.53 3.39 -76.28
N ALA A 150 -8.72 2.76 -76.33
CA ALA A 150 -9.03 1.65 -77.22
C ALA A 150 -8.95 2.02 -78.72
N ALA A 151 -9.10 3.30 -79.07
CA ALA A 151 -8.89 3.82 -80.42
C ALA A 151 -7.41 4.07 -80.75
N GLY A 152 -6.50 3.88 -79.79
CA GLY A 152 -5.05 4.06 -79.94
C GLY A 152 -4.55 5.47 -79.60
N ASN A 153 -5.33 6.27 -78.85
CA ASN A 153 -4.89 7.58 -78.39
C ASN A 153 -3.84 7.44 -77.29
N VAL A 154 -2.68 8.10 -77.45
CA VAL A 154 -1.57 8.08 -76.49
C VAL A 154 -1.16 9.52 -76.15
N MET A 155 -0.93 9.79 -74.87
CA MET A 155 -0.31 11.01 -74.35
C MET A 155 0.64 10.67 -73.22
N ALA A 156 1.67 11.49 -73.01
CA ALA A 156 2.55 11.32 -71.87
C ALA A 156 2.55 12.54 -70.95
N ILE A 157 2.82 12.32 -69.66
CA ILE A 157 3.14 13.36 -68.69
C ILE A 157 4.62 13.31 -68.35
N LEU A 158 5.20 14.45 -68.00
CA LEU A 158 6.57 14.51 -67.48
C LEU A 158 6.61 14.33 -65.97
N SER A 159 7.70 13.76 -65.46
CA SER A 159 8.06 13.78 -64.04
C SER A 159 9.48 14.30 -63.85
N ASP A 160 9.82 14.61 -62.61
CA ASP A 160 11.20 14.91 -62.24
C ASP A 160 12.08 13.65 -62.14
N ASP A 161 13.30 13.80 -61.62
CA ASP A 161 14.27 12.71 -61.47
C ASP A 161 14.16 11.93 -60.14
N GLY A 162 13.23 12.30 -59.27
CA GLY A 162 13.06 11.76 -57.92
C GLY A 162 14.19 12.12 -56.95
N SER A 163 14.90 13.23 -57.19
CA SER A 163 15.99 13.70 -56.32
C SER A 163 15.54 14.59 -55.15
N GLY A 164 14.23 14.83 -55.00
CA GLY A 164 13.62 15.56 -53.89
C GLY A 164 13.58 14.77 -52.56
N PRO A 165 13.09 15.38 -51.47
CA PRO A 165 12.76 14.65 -50.25
C PRO A 165 11.69 13.59 -50.54
N LEU A 166 11.78 12.42 -49.88
CA LEU A 166 10.79 11.35 -50.02
C LEU A 166 9.46 11.80 -49.40
N LEU A 167 8.50 12.16 -50.24
CA LEU A 167 7.19 12.68 -49.83
C LEU A 167 6.05 11.71 -50.16
N ASN A 168 6.29 10.69 -50.99
CA ASN A 168 5.30 9.68 -51.39
C ASN A 168 4.00 10.33 -51.89
N ARG A 169 4.11 11.24 -52.87
CA ARG A 169 2.97 12.02 -53.40
C ARG A 169 2.47 11.54 -54.76
N SER A 170 3.33 10.89 -55.55
CA SER A 170 2.95 10.35 -56.86
C SER A 170 2.45 8.91 -56.80
N SER A 171 1.34 8.64 -57.48
CA SER A 171 0.74 7.30 -57.61
C SER A 171 0.26 6.99 -59.03
N GLU A 172 0.09 5.70 -59.33
CA GLU A 172 -0.49 5.19 -60.58
C GLU A 172 -1.62 4.20 -60.27
N TYR A 173 -2.53 4.01 -61.23
CA TYR A 173 -3.55 2.98 -61.16
C TYR A 173 -3.19 1.80 -62.07
N TRP A 174 -2.93 0.65 -61.45
CA TRP A 174 -2.57 -0.57 -62.18
C TRP A 174 -3.14 -1.81 -61.50
N GLY A 175 -3.50 -2.82 -62.29
CA GLY A 175 -3.93 -4.12 -61.76
C GLY A 175 -5.23 -4.11 -60.93
N GLY A 176 -5.99 -3.01 -60.94
CA GLY A 176 -7.23 -2.83 -60.18
C GLY A 176 -7.10 -2.06 -58.87
N GLY A 177 -5.95 -1.42 -58.59
CA GLY A 177 -5.74 -0.58 -57.41
C GLY A 177 -4.68 0.50 -57.61
N TRP A 178 -4.54 1.38 -56.62
CA TRP A 178 -3.52 2.43 -56.57
C TRP A 178 -2.19 1.90 -56.05
N GLY A 179 -1.10 2.39 -56.62
CA GLY A 179 0.26 2.08 -56.22
C GLY A 179 1.14 3.33 -56.21
N LEU A 180 2.10 3.42 -55.27
CA LEU A 180 3.03 4.55 -55.20
C LEU A 180 4.17 4.35 -56.18
N MET A 181 4.59 5.41 -56.87
CA MET A 181 5.69 5.34 -57.83
C MET A 181 7.00 4.81 -57.19
N ILE A 182 7.28 5.17 -55.93
CA ILE A 182 8.43 4.63 -55.20
C ILE A 182 8.36 3.12 -54.97
N ASN A 183 7.18 2.57 -54.76
CA ASN A 183 6.98 1.15 -54.50
C ASN A 183 7.04 0.33 -55.79
N ASP A 184 6.36 0.82 -56.83
CA ASP A 184 6.20 0.07 -58.08
C ASP A 184 7.40 0.27 -59.03
N TRP A 185 8.00 1.45 -59.02
CA TRP A 185 9.10 1.83 -59.92
C TRP A 185 10.45 2.06 -59.23
N GLY A 186 10.49 1.99 -57.89
CA GLY A 186 11.71 2.15 -57.10
C GLY A 186 12.28 3.58 -57.07
N LEU A 187 11.50 4.57 -57.51
CA LEU A 187 11.83 6.00 -57.40
C LEU A 187 10.56 6.81 -57.08
N ASP A 188 10.69 7.71 -56.10
CA ASP A 188 9.67 8.70 -55.73
C ASP A 188 9.81 9.88 -56.69
N VAL A 189 9.35 9.70 -57.93
CA VAL A 189 9.26 10.79 -58.89
C VAL A 189 8.07 11.65 -58.55
N ASP A 190 8.17 12.97 -58.75
CA ASP A 190 7.01 13.86 -58.69
C ASP A 190 6.55 14.13 -60.12
N PHE A 191 5.31 13.77 -60.45
CA PHE A 191 4.72 14.15 -61.75
C PHE A 191 4.65 15.68 -61.83
N LEU A 192 4.96 16.26 -62.99
CA LEU A 192 4.87 17.71 -63.22
C LEU A 192 3.39 18.13 -63.40
N ILE A 193 2.64 17.89 -62.33
CA ILE A 193 1.28 18.33 -62.07
C ILE A 193 1.38 19.38 -60.97
N ALA A 194 0.83 20.56 -61.19
CA ALA A 194 0.68 21.58 -60.16
C ALA A 194 -0.79 21.96 -60.00
N ALA A 195 -1.17 22.35 -58.79
CA ALA A 195 -2.51 22.80 -58.45
C ALA A 195 -2.49 24.30 -58.16
N GLU A 196 -3.44 25.06 -58.72
CA GLU A 196 -3.70 26.43 -58.26
C GLU A 196 -4.83 26.39 -57.24
N VAL A 197 -4.49 26.72 -56.00
CA VAL A 197 -5.45 26.83 -54.90
C VAL A 197 -5.62 28.29 -54.55
N CYS A 198 -6.87 28.70 -54.38
CA CYS A 198 -7.20 30.08 -54.06
C CYS A 198 -7.96 30.13 -52.74
N TYR A 199 -7.49 30.94 -51.82
CA TYR A 199 -8.07 31.12 -50.49
C TYR A 199 -8.17 32.61 -50.17
N ASP A 200 -9.14 32.99 -49.35
CA ASP A 200 -9.31 34.37 -48.89
C ASP A 200 -8.80 34.46 -47.45
N ILE A 201 -7.82 35.34 -47.22
CA ILE A 201 -7.33 35.66 -45.88
C ILE A 201 -7.75 37.09 -45.60
N VAL A 202 -8.50 37.27 -44.52
CA VAL A 202 -8.95 38.58 -44.07
C VAL A 202 -8.00 39.06 -42.98
N TYR A 203 -7.33 40.18 -43.19
CA TYR A 203 -6.45 40.79 -42.19
C TYR A 203 -7.17 41.91 -41.44
N VAL A 204 -7.14 41.86 -40.11
CA VAL A 204 -7.66 42.93 -39.25
C VAL A 204 -6.47 43.66 -38.61
N PRO A 205 -6.38 45.01 -38.70
CA PRO A 205 -7.41 45.93 -39.17
C PRO A 205 -7.28 46.36 -40.65
N ASP A 206 -6.44 45.68 -41.45
CA ASP A 206 -6.08 46.13 -42.81
C ASP A 206 -7.27 46.13 -43.79
N ASP A 207 -8.02 45.02 -43.82
CA ASP A 207 -9.17 44.83 -44.72
C ASP A 207 -10.48 45.30 -44.08
N TYR A 208 -10.61 45.13 -42.77
CA TYR A 208 -11.74 45.61 -41.97
C TYR A 208 -11.24 46.24 -40.67
N PRO A 209 -11.83 47.36 -40.22
CA PRO A 209 -11.33 48.08 -39.04
C PRO A 209 -11.55 47.33 -37.72
N THR A 210 -12.46 46.35 -37.68
CA THR A 210 -12.89 45.60 -36.50
C THR A 210 -12.91 44.11 -36.79
N ILE A 211 -12.77 43.28 -35.74
CA ILE A 211 -12.83 41.82 -35.86
C ILE A 211 -14.24 41.40 -36.28
N GLN A 212 -15.27 42.02 -35.69
CA GLN A 212 -16.66 41.68 -36.02
C GLN A 212 -17.01 41.98 -37.47
N ASP A 213 -16.51 43.08 -38.07
CA ASP A 213 -16.78 43.39 -39.48
C ASP A 213 -16.11 42.36 -40.40
N ALA A 214 -14.91 41.87 -40.06
CA ALA A 214 -14.27 40.79 -40.79
C ALA A 214 -15.12 39.51 -40.76
N ILE A 215 -15.58 39.08 -39.58
CA ILE A 215 -16.45 37.89 -39.43
C ILE A 215 -17.76 38.06 -40.22
N ASN A 216 -18.37 39.25 -40.16
CA ASN A 216 -19.62 39.52 -40.86
C ASN A 216 -19.49 39.35 -42.38
N ASN A 217 -18.32 39.66 -42.94
CA ASN A 217 -18.03 39.56 -44.38
C ASN A 217 -17.43 38.21 -44.81
N ALA A 218 -16.82 37.47 -43.88
CA ALA A 218 -16.25 36.16 -44.14
C ALA A 218 -17.28 35.13 -44.64
N THR A 219 -16.83 34.12 -45.37
CA THR A 219 -17.56 32.89 -45.66
C THR A 219 -17.12 31.75 -44.76
N ASP A 220 -17.94 30.71 -44.63
CA ASP A 220 -17.53 29.49 -43.93
C ASP A 220 -16.26 28.93 -44.59
N GLY A 221 -15.28 28.61 -43.75
CA GLY A 221 -13.93 28.22 -44.13
C GLY A 221 -12.91 29.36 -44.03
N ASP A 222 -13.30 30.63 -44.06
CA ASP A 222 -12.30 31.70 -44.14
C ASP A 222 -11.36 31.75 -42.92
N THR A 223 -10.15 32.26 -43.16
CA THR A 223 -9.19 32.56 -42.10
C THR A 223 -9.11 34.06 -41.87
N ILE A 224 -9.32 34.48 -40.63
CA ILE A 224 -9.19 35.87 -40.16
C ILE A 224 -7.94 35.98 -39.31
N VAL A 225 -6.98 36.79 -39.77
CA VAL A 225 -5.72 37.05 -39.07
C VAL A 225 -5.79 38.41 -38.40
N VAL A 226 -5.77 38.42 -37.06
CA VAL A 226 -5.87 39.65 -36.26
C VAL A 226 -4.47 40.12 -35.85
N ARG A 227 -4.03 41.26 -36.38
CA ARG A 227 -2.71 41.84 -36.07
C ARG A 227 -2.66 42.46 -34.69
N ASP A 228 -1.45 42.81 -34.24
CA ASP A 228 -1.24 43.54 -32.98
C ASP A 228 -2.15 44.77 -32.84
N GLY A 229 -2.87 44.79 -31.73
CA GLY A 229 -3.77 45.87 -31.38
C GLY A 229 -4.66 45.47 -30.20
N THR A 230 -5.30 46.47 -29.59
CA THR A 230 -6.38 46.23 -28.63
C THR A 230 -7.70 46.53 -29.31
N TYR A 231 -8.57 45.52 -29.37
CA TYR A 231 -9.87 45.54 -30.03
C TYR A 231 -10.96 45.58 -28.96
N TYR A 232 -11.64 46.72 -28.86
CA TYR A 232 -12.71 46.96 -27.89
C TYR A 232 -14.04 46.48 -28.46
N GLU A 233 -14.28 45.17 -28.40
CA GLU A 233 -15.36 44.49 -29.10
C GLU A 233 -15.87 43.27 -28.30
N ASN A 234 -17.14 42.94 -28.48
CA ASN A 234 -17.72 41.65 -28.09
C ASN A 234 -17.90 40.83 -29.37
N VAL A 235 -16.98 39.90 -29.60
CA VAL A 235 -16.86 39.19 -30.88
C VAL A 235 -17.84 38.02 -30.92
N VAL A 236 -18.68 37.95 -31.95
CA VAL A 236 -19.59 36.83 -32.20
C VAL A 236 -19.12 36.06 -33.44
N VAL A 237 -18.66 34.83 -33.21
CA VAL A 237 -18.26 33.89 -34.26
C VAL A 237 -19.45 33.01 -34.59
N ASN A 238 -20.14 33.34 -35.69
CA ASN A 238 -21.37 32.67 -36.13
C ASN A 238 -21.22 31.95 -37.47
N LYS A 239 -19.98 31.71 -37.88
CA LYS A 239 -19.57 31.01 -39.10
C LYS A 239 -18.44 30.07 -38.76
N SER A 240 -18.31 28.98 -39.50
CA SER A 240 -17.21 28.03 -39.32
C SER A 240 -15.93 28.63 -39.88
N ILE A 241 -15.17 29.35 -39.06
CA ILE A 241 -13.97 30.09 -39.48
C ILE A 241 -12.77 29.78 -38.59
N THR A 242 -11.58 30.16 -39.06
CA THR A 242 -10.37 30.21 -38.23
C THR A 242 -10.07 31.66 -37.86
N LEU A 243 -10.08 31.97 -36.57
CA LEU A 243 -9.71 33.26 -36.00
C LEU A 243 -8.36 33.12 -35.29
N MET A 244 -7.29 33.66 -35.89
CA MET A 244 -5.93 33.50 -35.38
C MET A 244 -5.21 34.83 -35.20
N ALA A 245 -4.31 34.90 -34.23
CA ALA A 245 -3.42 36.05 -34.10
C ALA A 245 -2.40 36.12 -35.25
N GLY A 246 -2.16 37.32 -35.75
CA GLY A 246 -0.99 37.61 -36.58
C GLY A 246 0.29 37.79 -35.76
N SER A 247 0.15 38.13 -34.47
CA SER A 247 1.24 38.25 -33.50
C SER A 247 0.73 38.20 -32.05
N SER A 248 0.22 39.28 -31.46
CA SER A 248 -0.29 39.33 -30.08
C SER A 248 -1.45 40.34 -29.91
N PRO A 249 -2.57 40.14 -30.62
CA PRO A 249 -3.78 40.95 -30.46
C PRO A 249 -4.44 40.73 -29.09
N VAL A 250 -5.11 41.77 -28.60
CA VAL A 250 -5.90 41.74 -27.37
C VAL A 250 -7.35 42.07 -27.71
N ILE A 251 -8.28 41.20 -27.33
CA ILE A 251 -9.72 41.46 -27.37
C ILE A 251 -10.13 41.94 -25.97
N ASP A 252 -10.62 43.18 -25.86
CA ASP A 252 -11.17 43.75 -24.63
C ASP A 252 -12.70 43.69 -24.70
N GLY A 253 -13.30 42.83 -23.88
CA GLY A 253 -14.74 42.59 -23.84
C GLY A 253 -15.55 43.69 -23.16
N MET A 254 -14.92 44.70 -22.56
CA MET A 254 -15.57 45.83 -21.89
C MET A 254 -16.68 45.44 -20.87
N GLY A 255 -16.51 44.32 -20.17
CA GLY A 255 -17.45 43.75 -19.21
C GLY A 255 -18.57 42.90 -19.83
N GLY A 256 -18.57 42.69 -21.15
CA GLY A 256 -19.43 41.74 -21.84
C GLY A 256 -18.68 40.44 -22.19
N THR A 257 -19.25 39.62 -23.07
CA THR A 257 -18.58 38.40 -23.57
C THR A 257 -17.43 38.77 -24.51
N GLY A 258 -16.22 38.26 -24.28
CA GLY A 258 -15.06 38.47 -25.16
C GLY A 258 -15.29 37.85 -26.54
N ILE A 259 -15.43 36.51 -26.57
CA ILE A 259 -15.76 35.74 -27.77
C ILE A 259 -17.00 34.86 -27.51
N ASN A 260 -18.03 35.01 -28.32
CA ASN A 260 -19.22 34.17 -28.33
C ASN A 260 -19.23 33.30 -29.59
N ILE A 261 -19.04 32.00 -29.44
CA ILE A 261 -19.01 31.03 -30.53
C ILE A 261 -20.40 30.40 -30.64
N THR A 262 -21.01 30.57 -31.81
CA THR A 262 -22.36 30.10 -32.14
C THR A 262 -22.37 29.19 -33.37
N ALA A 263 -21.20 28.75 -33.85
CA ALA A 263 -21.05 27.91 -35.04
C ALA A 263 -20.06 26.77 -34.81
N ASN A 264 -20.32 25.64 -35.47
CA ASN A 264 -19.49 24.44 -35.41
C ASN A 264 -18.15 24.64 -36.12
N ASN A 265 -17.18 23.76 -35.86
CA ASN A 265 -15.91 23.68 -36.59
C ASN A 265 -15.19 25.04 -36.62
N THR A 266 -15.16 25.71 -35.47
CA THR A 266 -14.56 27.05 -35.30
C THR A 266 -13.22 26.89 -34.62
N VAL A 267 -12.20 27.59 -35.11
CA VAL A 267 -10.87 27.63 -34.49
C VAL A 267 -10.61 29.03 -33.95
N VAL A 268 -10.20 29.15 -32.70
CA VAL A 268 -9.69 30.38 -32.08
C VAL A 268 -8.31 30.09 -31.52
N GLN A 269 -7.29 30.81 -31.99
CA GLN A 269 -5.92 30.52 -31.56
C GLN A 269 -5.07 31.77 -31.32
N ASP A 270 -4.14 31.63 -30.37
CA ASP A 270 -3.11 32.62 -30.05
C ASP A 270 -3.66 33.98 -29.57
N MET A 271 -4.89 34.02 -29.04
CA MET A 271 -5.56 35.26 -28.63
C MET A 271 -5.38 35.57 -27.14
N THR A 272 -5.27 36.87 -26.82
CA THR A 272 -5.45 37.37 -25.46
C THR A 272 -6.83 38.02 -25.32
N ILE A 273 -7.64 37.58 -24.36
CA ILE A 273 -9.00 38.05 -24.12
C ILE A 273 -9.07 38.61 -22.70
N ILE A 274 -9.50 39.88 -22.55
CA ILE A 274 -9.51 40.56 -21.25
C ILE A 274 -10.79 41.34 -20.96
N ASN A 275 -10.96 41.73 -19.69
CA ASN A 275 -11.97 42.66 -19.23
C ASN A 275 -13.38 42.25 -19.68
N CYS A 276 -13.77 41.00 -19.44
CA CYS A 276 -14.99 40.38 -19.95
C CYS A 276 -15.80 39.76 -18.82
N SER A 277 -17.12 39.67 -18.94
CA SER A 277 -17.94 38.84 -18.03
C SER A 277 -17.82 37.36 -18.34
N THR A 278 -17.59 37.03 -19.62
CA THR A 278 -17.29 35.68 -20.07
C THR A 278 -16.18 35.78 -21.11
N GLY A 279 -15.03 35.12 -20.89
CA GLY A 279 -13.92 35.10 -21.85
C GLY A 279 -14.35 34.48 -23.16
N VAL A 280 -14.69 33.20 -23.11
CA VAL A 280 -15.24 32.46 -24.25
C VAL A 280 -16.55 31.78 -23.84
N TYR A 281 -17.59 32.05 -24.61
CA TYR A 281 -18.92 31.45 -24.45
C TYR A 281 -19.24 30.60 -25.67
N ILE A 282 -19.60 29.33 -25.47
CA ILE A 282 -19.96 28.39 -26.54
C ILE A 282 -21.39 27.94 -26.31
N HIS A 283 -22.30 28.42 -27.14
CA HIS A 283 -23.72 28.08 -27.06
C HIS A 283 -24.48 28.46 -28.33
N ASN A 284 -25.48 27.68 -28.72
CA ASN A 284 -26.42 28.06 -29.76
C ASN A 284 -27.85 27.57 -29.43
N ASP A 285 -28.82 28.49 -29.41
CA ASP A 285 -30.23 28.21 -29.10
C ASP A 285 -30.92 27.24 -30.10
N SER A 286 -30.33 27.03 -31.28
CA SER A 286 -30.95 26.31 -32.40
C SER A 286 -30.38 24.92 -32.63
N PHE A 287 -29.15 24.64 -32.19
CA PHE A 287 -28.49 23.35 -32.36
C PHE A 287 -27.28 23.22 -31.42
N THR A 288 -26.93 21.98 -31.06
CA THR A 288 -25.73 21.65 -30.28
C THR A 288 -24.46 21.99 -31.06
N ILE A 289 -23.55 22.75 -30.44
CA ILE A 289 -22.27 23.12 -31.06
C ILE A 289 -21.29 21.95 -30.98
N HIS A 290 -20.52 21.72 -32.05
CA HIS A 290 -19.44 20.75 -32.08
C HIS A 290 -18.17 21.22 -32.80
N GLY A 291 -17.03 20.62 -32.45
CA GLY A 291 -15.76 20.81 -33.16
C GLY A 291 -15.14 22.19 -32.98
N VAL A 292 -15.38 22.85 -31.84
CA VAL A 292 -14.65 24.08 -31.51
C VAL A 292 -13.25 23.72 -31.02
N LEU A 293 -12.23 24.40 -31.56
CA LEU A 293 -10.84 24.33 -31.09
C LEU A 293 -10.41 25.68 -30.52
N LEU A 294 -10.03 25.71 -29.25
CA LEU A 294 -9.29 26.81 -28.64
C LEU A 294 -7.85 26.36 -28.43
N ASP A 295 -6.90 26.95 -29.15
CA ASP A 295 -5.47 26.62 -29.00
C ASP A 295 -4.65 27.83 -28.55
N ASN A 296 -3.87 27.67 -27.48
CA ASN A 296 -2.91 28.66 -27.00
C ASN A 296 -3.53 30.05 -26.72
N ASN A 297 -4.68 30.07 -26.04
CA ASN A 297 -5.38 31.30 -25.69
C ASN A 297 -5.13 31.71 -24.24
N THR A 298 -5.14 33.01 -23.97
CA THR A 298 -5.04 33.58 -22.61
C THR A 298 -6.28 34.41 -22.31
N ILE A 299 -7.02 34.05 -21.26
CA ILE A 299 -8.25 34.70 -20.83
C ILE A 299 -8.01 35.27 -19.43
N CYS A 300 -7.93 36.59 -19.28
CA CYS A 300 -7.64 37.17 -17.96
C CYS A 300 -8.42 38.43 -17.62
N ASN A 301 -8.44 38.83 -16.35
CA ASN A 301 -9.19 40.01 -15.90
C ASN A 301 -10.68 39.91 -16.25
N ALA A 302 -11.29 38.74 -16.08
CA ALA A 302 -12.75 38.65 -16.15
C ALA A 302 -13.39 39.46 -15.00
N THR A 303 -14.54 40.09 -15.24
CA THR A 303 -15.20 41.04 -14.33
C THR A 303 -16.72 40.88 -14.39
N GLY A 304 -17.45 41.08 -13.30
CA GLY A 304 -18.92 41.08 -13.35
C GLY A 304 -19.60 40.69 -12.05
N THR A 305 -20.90 40.39 -12.11
CA THR A 305 -21.56 39.70 -11.00
C THR A 305 -21.01 38.27 -10.95
N ASP A 306 -21.29 37.49 -11.98
CA ASP A 306 -20.63 36.21 -12.20
C ASP A 306 -19.65 36.37 -13.37
N ALA A 307 -18.48 35.75 -13.26
CA ALA A 307 -17.43 35.81 -14.26
C ALA A 307 -17.01 34.40 -14.68
N TYR A 308 -16.77 34.23 -15.97
CA TYR A 308 -16.47 32.94 -16.58
C TYR A 308 -15.23 33.07 -17.45
N GLY A 309 -14.24 32.20 -17.29
CA GLY A 309 -13.13 32.09 -18.23
C GLY A 309 -13.65 31.47 -19.52
N ILE A 310 -14.06 30.21 -19.41
CA ILE A 310 -14.69 29.43 -20.48
C ILE A 310 -16.05 28.93 -19.98
N SER A 311 -17.10 29.11 -20.77
CA SER A 311 -18.43 28.58 -20.50
C SER A 311 -19.00 27.84 -21.71
N LEU A 312 -19.40 26.57 -21.50
CA LEU A 312 -20.04 25.71 -22.49
C LEU A 312 -21.45 25.36 -22.02
N LEU A 313 -22.46 25.63 -22.86
CA LEU A 313 -23.84 25.25 -22.61
C LEU A 313 -24.38 24.45 -23.79
N GLU A 314 -24.72 23.18 -23.54
CA GLU A 314 -25.24 22.24 -24.53
C GLU A 314 -24.29 22.08 -25.75
N ALA A 315 -22.98 21.92 -25.49
CA ALA A 315 -21.95 21.77 -26.51
C ALA A 315 -21.24 20.41 -26.42
N GLN A 316 -20.79 19.87 -27.56
CA GLN A 316 -20.21 18.52 -27.64
C GLN A 316 -18.89 18.51 -28.41
N ASP A 317 -18.01 17.56 -28.12
CA ASP A 317 -16.84 17.24 -28.96
C ASP A 317 -15.98 18.48 -29.29
N ASN A 318 -15.58 19.24 -28.28
CA ASN A 318 -14.74 20.43 -28.40
C ASN A 318 -13.36 20.21 -27.78
N THR A 319 -12.34 20.91 -28.26
CA THR A 319 -10.95 20.75 -27.82
C THR A 319 -10.40 22.09 -27.34
N PHE A 320 -9.77 22.09 -26.17
CA PHE A 320 -9.13 23.25 -25.54
C PHE A 320 -7.69 22.88 -25.21
N GLU A 321 -6.73 23.46 -25.94
CA GLU A 321 -5.32 23.18 -25.78
C GLU A 321 -4.56 24.41 -25.29
N ASN A 322 -3.63 24.19 -24.35
CA ASN A 322 -2.65 25.18 -23.90
C ASN A 322 -3.29 26.51 -23.48
N THR A 323 -4.45 26.44 -22.84
CA THR A 323 -5.22 27.63 -22.47
C THR A 323 -4.93 28.05 -21.03
N THR A 324 -4.76 29.37 -20.83
CA THR A 324 -4.54 29.97 -19.51
C THR A 324 -5.71 30.87 -19.14
N ILE A 325 -6.25 30.69 -17.94
CA ILE A 325 -7.34 31.50 -17.36
C ILE A 325 -6.81 32.15 -16.09
N CYS A 326 -6.80 33.49 -16.00
CA CYS A 326 -6.09 34.15 -14.92
C CYS A 326 -6.65 35.49 -14.41
N ASN A 327 -6.27 35.85 -13.19
CA ASN A 327 -6.34 37.22 -12.66
C ASN A 327 -7.74 37.83 -12.80
N PHE A 328 -8.80 37.18 -12.33
CA PHE A 328 -10.13 37.81 -12.38
C PHE A 328 -10.14 39.02 -11.45
N THR A 329 -10.92 40.05 -11.81
CA THR A 329 -10.93 41.31 -11.08
C THR A 329 -12.33 41.88 -10.95
N GLN A 330 -12.66 42.41 -9.77
CA GLN A 330 -13.94 43.07 -9.50
C GLN A 330 -15.15 42.13 -9.74
N VAL A 331 -15.00 40.84 -9.46
CA VAL A 331 -16.10 39.89 -9.50
C VAL A 331 -16.81 39.90 -8.14
N THR A 332 -18.14 40.05 -8.14
CA THR A 332 -18.92 40.24 -6.88
C THR A 332 -19.80 39.05 -6.49
N GLY A 333 -19.93 38.07 -7.38
CA GLY A 333 -20.68 36.82 -7.25
C GLY A 333 -19.73 35.66 -7.44
N THR A 334 -19.96 34.79 -8.42
CA THR A 334 -19.17 33.57 -8.62
C THR A 334 -18.12 33.74 -9.72
N ALA A 335 -16.89 33.25 -9.51
CA ALA A 335 -15.90 33.12 -10.55
C ALA A 335 -15.76 31.65 -10.96
N TYR A 336 -15.82 31.41 -12.27
CA TYR A 336 -15.63 30.10 -12.86
C TYR A 336 -14.44 30.17 -13.82
N GLY A 337 -13.41 29.36 -13.59
CA GLY A 337 -12.37 29.13 -14.57
C GLY A 337 -12.99 28.46 -15.81
N VAL A 338 -13.47 27.24 -15.64
CA VAL A 338 -14.28 26.51 -16.62
C VAL A 338 -15.64 26.16 -16.03
N TYR A 339 -16.71 26.48 -16.77
CA TYR A 339 -18.09 26.11 -16.41
C TYR A 339 -18.77 25.38 -17.57
N MET A 340 -19.25 24.17 -17.32
CA MET A 340 -19.91 23.34 -18.34
C MET A 340 -21.28 22.87 -17.87
N VAL A 341 -22.28 23.04 -18.72
CA VAL A 341 -23.65 22.57 -18.48
C VAL A 341 -24.10 21.74 -19.67
N GLU A 342 -24.58 20.51 -19.41
CA GLU A 342 -25.07 19.58 -20.44
C GLU A 342 -24.09 19.43 -21.62
N SER A 343 -22.79 19.49 -21.34
CA SER A 343 -21.73 19.52 -22.35
C SER A 343 -20.81 18.32 -22.24
N ASN A 344 -20.61 17.62 -23.36
CA ASN A 344 -20.07 16.26 -23.33
C ASN A 344 -18.92 16.05 -24.33
N GLY A 345 -18.10 15.03 -24.11
CA GLY A 345 -17.10 14.60 -25.11
C GLY A 345 -15.98 15.61 -25.37
N SER A 346 -15.83 16.63 -24.52
CA SER A 346 -14.83 17.68 -24.72
C SER A 346 -13.48 17.32 -24.11
N GLU A 347 -12.41 17.80 -24.71
CA GLU A 347 -11.02 17.56 -24.30
C GLU A 347 -10.36 18.87 -23.86
N PHE A 348 -9.78 18.87 -22.66
CA PHE A 348 -8.97 19.97 -22.13
C PHE A 348 -7.55 19.47 -21.91
N ILE A 349 -6.58 20.07 -22.58
CA ILE A 349 -5.18 19.64 -22.59
C ILE A 349 -4.31 20.83 -22.17
N ASN A 350 -3.50 20.66 -21.12
CA ASN A 350 -2.62 21.69 -20.57
C ASN A 350 -3.36 22.97 -20.18
N LEU A 351 -4.41 22.83 -19.36
CA LEU A 351 -5.19 23.95 -18.85
C LEU A 351 -4.57 24.48 -17.54
N THR A 352 -4.33 25.78 -17.49
CA THR A 352 -3.83 26.46 -16.28
C THR A 352 -4.83 27.52 -15.81
N ILE A 353 -5.26 27.45 -14.56
CA ILE A 353 -6.25 28.35 -13.96
C ILE A 353 -5.70 28.93 -12.66
N TYR A 354 -5.67 30.25 -12.49
CA TYR A 354 -5.21 30.85 -11.24
C TYR A 354 -5.70 32.27 -10.96
N GLU A 355 -5.65 32.69 -9.69
CA GLU A 355 -6.00 34.04 -9.25
C GLU A 355 -7.43 34.46 -9.70
N LEU A 356 -8.47 33.72 -9.29
CA LEU A 356 -9.87 33.98 -9.70
C LEU A 356 -10.61 35.10 -8.91
N ASP A 357 -9.84 36.00 -8.26
CA ASP A 357 -10.22 37.22 -7.50
C ASP A 357 -10.44 37.02 -5.98
N VAL A 358 -10.11 38.04 -5.19
CA VAL A 358 -10.02 38.03 -3.71
C VAL A 358 -11.29 38.57 -3.02
N VAL A 359 -12.38 38.81 -3.78
CA VAL A 359 -13.63 39.42 -3.26
C VAL A 359 -14.89 38.77 -3.86
N VAL A 360 -14.74 37.60 -4.48
CA VAL A 360 -15.84 36.79 -5.01
C VAL A 360 -16.52 36.00 -3.92
N GLN A 361 -17.78 35.64 -4.11
CA GLN A 361 -18.46 34.72 -3.21
C GLN A 361 -17.89 33.31 -3.35
N THR A 362 -17.55 32.82 -4.54
CA THR A 362 -17.11 31.44 -4.71
C THR A 362 -16.21 31.33 -5.92
N ASP A 363 -15.08 30.63 -5.79
CA ASP A 363 -14.24 30.21 -6.90
C ASP A 363 -14.48 28.76 -7.27
N TYR A 364 -14.67 28.52 -8.57
CA TYR A 364 -14.56 27.20 -9.17
C TYR A 364 -13.43 27.22 -10.18
N GLY A 365 -12.40 26.40 -9.96
CA GLY A 365 -11.41 26.13 -11.00
C GLY A 365 -12.09 25.48 -12.20
N ILE A 366 -12.65 24.28 -12.00
CA ILE A 366 -13.48 23.57 -12.98
C ILE A 366 -14.81 23.19 -12.35
N TYR A 367 -15.92 23.55 -12.98
CA TYR A 367 -17.25 23.11 -12.58
C TYR A 367 -18.01 22.46 -13.74
N LEU A 368 -18.39 21.19 -13.55
CA LEU A 368 -19.22 20.41 -14.46
C LEU A 368 -20.61 20.17 -13.85
N ASP A 369 -21.65 20.52 -14.60
CA ASP A 369 -23.06 20.26 -14.26
C ASP A 369 -23.70 19.43 -15.39
N ASN A 370 -24.17 18.23 -15.06
CA ASN A 370 -24.78 17.29 -16.00
C ASN A 370 -23.93 17.07 -17.28
N SER A 371 -22.60 17.03 -17.12
CA SER A 371 -21.62 17.07 -18.19
C SER A 371 -20.73 15.82 -18.13
N HIS A 372 -20.69 15.06 -19.22
CA HIS A 372 -20.24 13.68 -19.23
C HIS A 372 -19.19 13.40 -20.30
N TRP A 373 -18.42 12.32 -20.13
CA TRP A 373 -17.45 11.86 -21.13
C TRP A 373 -16.42 12.91 -21.53
N ASN A 374 -16.10 13.85 -20.63
CA ASN A 374 -15.08 14.85 -20.87
C ASN A 374 -13.71 14.35 -20.37
N ASN A 375 -12.65 14.75 -21.05
CA ASN A 375 -11.29 14.39 -20.71
C ASN A 375 -10.46 15.64 -20.38
N PHE A 376 -9.75 15.58 -19.25
CA PHE A 376 -8.91 16.65 -18.75
C PHE A 376 -7.50 16.10 -18.53
N THR A 377 -6.51 16.58 -19.29
CA THR A 377 -5.13 16.11 -19.21
C THR A 377 -4.18 17.28 -18.93
N GLY A 378 -3.35 17.15 -17.89
CA GLY A 378 -2.37 18.17 -17.52
C GLY A 378 -3.02 19.43 -16.96
N ILE A 379 -3.77 19.29 -15.87
CA ILE A 379 -4.53 20.37 -15.26
C ILE A 379 -3.77 20.97 -14.08
N VAL A 380 -3.64 22.30 -14.07
CA VAL A 380 -3.03 23.05 -12.97
C VAL A 380 -3.97 24.16 -12.51
N ILE A 381 -4.41 24.08 -11.25
CA ILE A 381 -5.35 25.04 -10.64
C ILE A 381 -4.72 25.56 -9.35
N TYR A 382 -4.61 26.87 -9.18
CA TYR A 382 -4.04 27.41 -7.95
C TYR A 382 -4.41 28.85 -7.60
N ASP A 383 -4.12 29.25 -6.37
CA ASP A 383 -4.40 30.59 -5.84
C ASP A 383 -5.88 30.98 -6.02
N LEU A 384 -6.78 30.10 -5.57
CA LEU A 384 -8.22 30.36 -5.49
C LEU A 384 -8.54 30.99 -4.13
N ASN A 385 -9.30 32.09 -4.11
CA ASN A 385 -9.47 32.91 -2.90
C ASN A 385 -10.86 33.60 -2.83
N GLY A 386 -11.92 32.82 -2.91
CA GLY A 386 -13.28 33.28 -2.74
C GLY A 386 -13.69 33.46 -1.27
N ASP A 387 -14.91 33.93 -1.07
CA ASP A 387 -15.43 34.32 0.25
C ASP A 387 -16.24 33.20 0.92
N SER A 388 -17.06 32.43 0.22
CA SER A 388 -18.09 31.55 0.80
C SER A 388 -17.92 30.06 0.56
N ALA A 389 -17.11 29.67 -0.42
CA ALA A 389 -16.57 28.32 -0.60
C ALA A 389 -15.66 28.36 -1.85
N ASP A 390 -14.63 27.54 -1.90
CA ASP A 390 -13.79 27.42 -3.10
C ASP A 390 -13.54 25.96 -3.47
N TYR A 391 -13.53 25.71 -4.77
CA TYR A 391 -13.42 24.37 -5.33
C TYR A 391 -12.34 24.35 -6.42
N GLY A 392 -11.33 23.50 -6.25
CA GLY A 392 -10.42 23.19 -7.33
C GLY A 392 -11.18 22.56 -8.50
N ILE A 393 -11.79 21.40 -8.25
CA ILE A 393 -12.64 20.68 -9.22
C ILE A 393 -13.97 20.31 -8.55
N TYR A 394 -15.08 20.65 -9.20
CA TYR A 394 -16.43 20.25 -8.76
C TYR A 394 -17.22 19.60 -9.90
N LEU A 395 -17.80 18.43 -9.62
CA LEU A 395 -18.69 17.69 -10.52
C LEU A 395 -20.06 17.51 -9.85
N THR A 396 -21.12 17.93 -10.54
CA THR A 396 -22.52 17.65 -10.16
C THR A 396 -23.21 16.88 -11.27
N ASP A 397 -23.82 15.74 -10.93
CA ASP A 397 -24.55 14.88 -11.89
C ASP A 397 -23.69 14.56 -13.14
N SER A 398 -22.36 14.47 -13.00
CA SER A 398 -21.39 14.51 -14.10
C SER A 398 -20.57 13.22 -14.15
N ASN A 399 -21.11 12.24 -14.86
CA ASN A 399 -20.57 10.88 -14.96
C ASN A 399 -19.55 10.68 -16.10
N ASN A 400 -18.71 9.65 -15.98
CA ASN A 400 -17.80 9.17 -17.04
C ASN A 400 -16.76 10.19 -17.50
N ASN A 401 -16.31 11.11 -16.65
CA ASN A 401 -15.23 12.05 -16.96
C ASN A 401 -13.87 11.47 -16.53
N SER A 402 -12.81 11.90 -17.21
CA SER A 402 -11.43 11.49 -16.96
C SER A 402 -10.57 12.70 -16.63
N PHE A 403 -9.76 12.58 -15.56
CA PHE A 403 -8.76 13.55 -15.15
C PHE A 403 -7.39 12.87 -15.04
N GLU A 404 -6.44 13.32 -15.85
CA GLU A 404 -5.10 12.79 -15.96
C GLU A 404 -4.08 13.88 -15.60
N ASN A 405 -3.19 13.59 -14.65
CA ASN A 405 -2.14 14.51 -14.20
C ASN A 405 -2.69 15.88 -13.72
N THR A 406 -3.23 15.88 -12.51
CA THR A 406 -3.95 17.02 -11.90
C THR A 406 -3.19 17.56 -10.69
N SER A 407 -2.93 18.87 -10.69
CA SER A 407 -2.30 19.60 -9.59
C SER A 407 -3.20 20.76 -9.13
N ILE A 408 -3.61 20.72 -7.87
CA ILE A 408 -4.44 21.74 -7.22
C ILE A 408 -3.66 22.26 -6.00
N TYR A 409 -3.46 23.57 -5.87
CA TYR A 409 -2.81 24.11 -4.68
C TYR A 409 -3.20 25.54 -4.31
N ASN A 410 -3.08 25.90 -3.03
CA ASN A 410 -3.45 27.23 -2.50
C ASN A 410 -4.93 27.55 -2.78
N VAL A 411 -5.83 26.75 -2.21
CA VAL A 411 -7.28 26.97 -2.27
C VAL A 411 -7.75 27.45 -0.90
N THR A 412 -8.30 28.66 -0.86
CA THR A 412 -8.55 29.37 0.40
C THR A 412 -9.87 30.12 0.39
N ALA A 413 -10.85 29.66 1.16
CA ALA A 413 -12.12 30.37 1.29
C ALA A 413 -12.15 31.28 2.55
N SER A 414 -12.44 32.57 2.38
CA SER A 414 -12.33 33.57 3.46
C SER A 414 -13.39 33.44 4.58
N ASN A 415 -14.57 32.94 4.24
CA ASN A 415 -15.74 32.74 5.11
C ASN A 415 -16.55 31.51 4.63
N GLY A 416 -15.85 30.45 4.19
CA GLY A 416 -16.45 29.24 3.67
C GLY A 416 -15.50 28.06 3.61
N ASP A 417 -15.98 26.94 3.10
CA ASP A 417 -15.22 25.70 3.02
C ASP A 417 -14.25 25.69 1.82
N ALA A 418 -13.13 24.98 1.96
CA ALA A 418 -12.16 24.77 0.88
C ALA A 418 -12.16 23.31 0.41
N TYR A 419 -12.33 23.09 -0.90
CA TYR A 419 -12.39 21.77 -1.51
C TYR A 419 -11.30 21.62 -2.58
N GLY A 420 -10.46 20.60 -2.47
CA GLY A 420 -9.58 20.17 -3.56
C GLY A 420 -10.40 19.60 -4.71
N ILE A 421 -11.00 18.44 -4.50
CA ILE A 421 -11.88 17.75 -5.46
C ILE A 421 -13.21 17.40 -4.78
N TYR A 422 -14.32 17.76 -5.42
CA TYR A 422 -15.66 17.41 -4.95
C TYR A 422 -16.50 16.77 -6.08
N LEU A 423 -17.06 15.59 -5.80
CA LEU A 423 -18.01 14.89 -6.67
C LEU A 423 -19.35 14.75 -5.96
N SER A 424 -20.42 15.17 -6.63
CA SER A 424 -21.80 15.04 -6.18
C SER A 424 -22.63 14.34 -7.25
N HIS A 425 -23.22 13.19 -6.90
CA HIS A 425 -24.04 12.40 -7.83
C HIS A 425 -23.30 12.08 -9.15
N SER A 426 -21.99 11.88 -9.07
CA SER A 426 -21.09 11.82 -10.22
C SER A 426 -20.33 10.51 -10.23
N ASP A 427 -20.85 9.56 -11.00
CA ASP A 427 -20.42 8.17 -11.04
C ASP A 427 -19.44 7.88 -12.20
N ASN A 428 -18.67 6.81 -12.06
CA ASN A 428 -17.81 6.27 -13.12
C ASN A 428 -16.76 7.27 -13.63
N ASN A 429 -16.28 8.19 -12.78
CA ASN A 429 -15.19 9.09 -13.13
C ASN A 429 -13.84 8.43 -12.83
N THR A 430 -12.83 8.73 -13.65
CA THR A 430 -11.48 8.18 -13.51
C THR A 430 -10.49 9.31 -13.25
N PHE A 431 -9.69 9.15 -12.22
CA PHE A 431 -8.55 9.99 -11.90
C PHE A 431 -7.27 9.17 -12.03
N SER A 432 -6.32 9.62 -12.85
CA SER A 432 -5.12 8.84 -13.17
C SER A 432 -3.86 9.70 -13.24
N GLU A 433 -2.71 9.02 -13.20
CA GLU A 433 -1.38 9.61 -13.08
C GLU A 433 -1.20 10.47 -11.82
N ASN A 434 -0.33 11.48 -11.83
CA ASN A 434 -0.01 12.24 -10.62
C ASN A 434 -1.21 13.06 -10.17
N MET A 435 -1.66 12.87 -8.92
CA MET A 435 -2.64 13.72 -8.27
C MET A 435 -2.01 14.40 -7.05
N SER A 436 -2.00 15.73 -7.05
CA SER A 436 -1.47 16.55 -5.96
C SER A 436 -2.48 17.61 -5.54
N ILE A 437 -2.82 17.65 -4.25
CA ILE A 437 -3.71 18.63 -3.63
C ILE A 437 -2.97 19.21 -2.43
N LEU A 438 -2.57 20.49 -2.48
CA LEU A 438 -1.66 21.08 -1.49
C LEU A 438 -2.19 22.42 -0.96
N ASN A 439 -1.85 22.79 0.28
CA ASN A 439 -2.13 24.11 0.85
C ASN A 439 -3.63 24.47 0.75
N LEU A 440 -4.47 23.69 1.42
CA LEU A 440 -5.88 24.01 1.56
C LEU A 440 -6.06 24.72 2.91
N ASP A 441 -6.55 25.95 2.90
CA ASP A 441 -6.60 26.80 4.10
C ASP A 441 -7.81 27.75 4.04
N PRO A 442 -8.99 27.38 4.57
CA PRO A 442 -10.10 28.30 4.75
C PRO A 442 -9.84 29.22 5.97
N ILE A 443 -9.90 30.54 5.78
CA ILE A 443 -9.40 31.56 6.74
C ILE A 443 -10.25 31.68 8.03
N ALA A 444 -11.47 31.14 8.09
CA ALA A 444 -12.46 31.53 9.11
C ALA A 444 -13.33 30.41 9.72
N ASP A 445 -12.79 29.47 10.49
CA ASP A 445 -13.57 28.44 11.19
C ASP A 445 -14.52 27.63 10.28
N PHE A 446 -14.02 27.21 9.11
CA PHE A 446 -14.78 26.39 8.14
C PHE A 446 -14.11 25.05 7.86
N ASP A 447 -14.81 24.21 7.09
CA ASP A 447 -14.38 22.85 6.79
C ASP A 447 -13.37 22.82 5.64
N VAL A 448 -12.42 21.89 5.73
CA VAL A 448 -11.41 21.66 4.68
C VAL A 448 -11.48 20.23 4.18
N PHE A 449 -11.52 20.06 2.85
CA PHE A 449 -11.68 18.76 2.19
C PHE A 449 -10.61 18.57 1.11
N GLY A 450 -9.77 17.54 1.26
CA GLY A 450 -8.88 17.11 0.18
C GLY A 450 -9.69 16.54 -1.00
N ILE A 451 -10.33 15.39 -0.77
CA ILE A 451 -11.24 14.74 -1.72
C ILE A 451 -12.57 14.43 -1.04
N TYR A 452 -13.68 14.89 -1.63
CA TYR A 452 -15.03 14.63 -1.14
C TYR A 452 -15.90 13.99 -2.22
N LEU A 453 -16.53 12.86 -1.90
CA LEU A 453 -17.55 12.21 -2.73
C LEU A 453 -18.88 12.15 -1.97
N THR A 454 -19.96 12.60 -2.60
CA THR A 454 -21.33 12.44 -2.09
C THR A 454 -22.21 11.78 -3.14
N SER A 455 -22.86 10.68 -2.77
CA SER A 455 -23.72 9.90 -3.67
C SER A 455 -23.05 9.59 -5.02
N SER A 456 -21.74 9.34 -5.01
CA SER A 456 -20.91 9.23 -6.21
C SER A 456 -20.21 7.87 -6.25
N ASP A 457 -20.71 6.99 -7.09
CA ASP A 457 -20.36 5.57 -7.08
C ASP A 457 -19.41 5.20 -8.22
N ASN A 458 -18.69 4.09 -8.05
CA ASN A 458 -17.85 3.49 -9.11
C ASN A 458 -16.76 4.42 -9.67
N ASN A 459 -16.25 5.36 -8.87
CA ASN A 459 -15.12 6.20 -9.27
C ASN A 459 -13.79 5.48 -9.00
N GLU A 460 -12.83 5.68 -9.90
CA GLU A 460 -11.52 5.02 -9.86
C GLU A 460 -10.39 6.04 -9.76
N PHE A 461 -9.51 5.85 -8.77
CA PHE A 461 -8.28 6.62 -8.58
C PHE A 461 -7.08 5.69 -8.83
N MET A 462 -6.48 5.78 -10.01
CA MET A 462 -5.58 4.76 -10.55
C MET A 462 -4.15 4.79 -10.00
N ASP A 463 -3.69 5.95 -9.56
CA ASP A 463 -2.29 6.21 -9.22
C ASP A 463 -2.18 6.93 -7.87
N ASN A 464 -0.94 7.27 -7.48
CA ASN A 464 -0.66 7.81 -6.15
C ASN A 464 -1.28 9.20 -5.96
N ILE A 465 -1.84 9.43 -4.77
CA ILE A 465 -2.48 10.67 -4.35
C ILE A 465 -1.65 11.30 -3.24
N THR A 466 -1.30 12.58 -3.40
CA THR A 466 -0.71 13.40 -2.33
C THR A 466 -1.69 14.50 -1.94
N ILE A 467 -2.07 14.51 -0.66
CA ILE A 467 -2.85 15.58 -0.02
C ILE A 467 -1.98 16.13 1.11
N SER A 468 -1.61 17.41 1.07
CA SER A 468 -0.78 17.98 2.15
C SER A 468 -1.08 19.42 2.48
N ASP A 469 -0.59 19.82 3.66
CA ASP A 469 -0.65 21.19 4.16
C ASP A 469 -2.11 21.67 4.21
N MET A 470 -2.94 20.90 4.92
CA MET A 470 -4.33 21.24 5.15
C MET A 470 -4.44 21.95 6.49
N GLU A 471 -4.80 23.22 6.45
CA GLU A 471 -5.15 24.03 7.61
C GLU A 471 -6.67 24.20 7.59
N GLY A 472 -7.34 24.06 8.72
CA GLY A 472 -8.78 24.31 8.80
C GLY A 472 -9.18 24.55 10.24
N ASP A 473 -10.20 25.37 10.51
CA ASP A 473 -10.62 25.57 11.90
C ASP A 473 -11.90 24.85 12.30
N TYR A 474 -12.68 24.14 11.47
CA TYR A 474 -13.86 23.38 11.96
C TYR A 474 -13.72 21.86 11.81
N TYR A 475 -14.09 21.27 10.68
CA TYR A 475 -13.78 19.88 10.36
C TYR A 475 -12.70 19.77 9.28
N GLY A 476 -11.80 18.81 9.43
CA GLY A 476 -10.80 18.50 8.42
C GLY A 476 -10.96 17.09 7.89
N TYR A 477 -11.05 16.94 6.57
CA TYR A 477 -11.20 15.66 5.89
C TYR A 477 -10.15 15.48 4.80
N GLY A 478 -9.19 14.57 5.00
CA GLY A 478 -8.28 14.19 3.92
C GLY A 478 -9.07 13.61 2.74
N ILE A 479 -9.76 12.49 3.00
CA ILE A 479 -10.71 11.87 2.06
C ILE A 479 -12.03 11.60 2.78
N TYR A 480 -13.15 12.07 2.22
CA TYR A 480 -14.48 11.84 2.77
C TYR A 480 -15.45 11.27 1.74
N PHE A 481 -16.09 10.14 2.07
CA PHE A 481 -17.18 9.54 1.30
C PHE A 481 -18.49 9.60 2.08
N SER A 482 -19.54 10.06 1.43
CA SER A 482 -20.90 10.10 1.95
C SER A 482 -21.85 9.40 0.98
N SER A 483 -22.45 8.29 1.38
CA SER A 483 -23.34 7.50 0.53
C SER A 483 -22.73 7.14 -0.83
N SER A 484 -21.43 6.86 -0.87
CA SER A 484 -20.67 6.68 -2.12
C SER A 484 -20.03 5.30 -2.15
N ASP A 485 -20.57 4.43 -2.99
CA ASP A 485 -20.28 3.00 -3.00
C ASP A 485 -19.37 2.59 -4.17
N ASN A 486 -18.68 1.46 -4.01
CA ASN A 486 -17.91 0.82 -5.08
C ASN A 486 -16.77 1.68 -5.67
N ASN A 487 -16.24 2.65 -4.93
CA ASN A 487 -15.09 3.44 -5.38
C ASN A 487 -13.79 2.69 -5.08
N THR A 488 -12.79 2.84 -5.97
CA THR A 488 -11.51 2.11 -5.87
C THR A 488 -10.31 3.03 -5.96
N PHE A 489 -9.40 2.95 -4.99
CA PHE A 489 -8.07 3.57 -5.00
C PHE A 489 -7.00 2.51 -5.24
N PHE A 490 -6.29 2.61 -6.37
CA PHE A 490 -5.26 1.65 -6.77
C PHE A 490 -3.86 2.04 -6.25
N GLY A 491 -3.52 3.33 -6.27
CA GLY A 491 -2.23 3.86 -5.84
C GLY A 491 -2.15 4.17 -4.34
N ASP A 492 -0.96 4.52 -3.88
CA ASP A 492 -0.70 4.92 -2.50
C ASP A 492 -1.29 6.31 -2.22
N ILE A 493 -1.80 6.50 -1.00
CA ILE A 493 -2.39 7.75 -0.50
C ILE A 493 -1.48 8.29 0.60
N ALA A 494 -0.97 9.51 0.40
CA ALA A 494 -0.25 10.25 1.42
C ALA A 494 -1.06 11.48 1.84
N ILE A 495 -1.46 11.53 3.11
CA ILE A 495 -2.11 12.67 3.76
C ILE A 495 -1.13 13.20 4.80
N SER A 496 -0.68 14.45 4.67
CA SER A 496 0.38 14.97 5.56
C SER A 496 0.25 16.44 5.92
N ASN A 497 0.81 16.85 7.07
CA ASN A 497 0.75 18.22 7.58
C ASN A 497 -0.69 18.72 7.65
N VAL A 498 -1.54 18.01 8.39
CA VAL A 498 -2.92 18.43 8.63
C VAL A 498 -2.96 19.11 9.99
N THR A 499 -3.43 20.36 10.07
CA THR A 499 -3.55 21.12 11.32
C THR A 499 -4.96 21.67 11.44
N LEU A 500 -5.66 21.32 12.52
CA LEU A 500 -7.02 21.80 12.79
C LEU A 500 -7.10 22.63 14.08
N HIS A 501 -7.48 23.91 13.98
CA HIS A 501 -7.33 24.87 15.08
C HIS A 501 -8.54 24.99 16.02
N SER A 502 -9.77 24.79 15.54
CA SER A 502 -10.98 24.90 16.37
C SER A 502 -11.68 23.55 16.57
N GLY A 503 -12.37 23.45 17.70
CA GLY A 503 -12.48 22.21 18.48
C GLY A 503 -13.55 21.22 18.09
N GLU A 504 -13.60 20.78 16.83
CA GLU A 504 -14.47 19.68 16.43
C GLU A 504 -13.69 18.39 16.13
N ILE A 505 -13.43 18.07 14.86
CA ILE A 505 -12.96 16.72 14.50
C ILE A 505 -12.10 16.72 13.22
N GLY A 506 -10.97 16.03 13.29
CA GLY A 506 -10.13 15.71 12.13
C GLY A 506 -10.24 14.24 11.70
N TYR A 507 -10.32 14.03 10.39
CA TYR A 507 -10.36 12.72 9.75
C TYR A 507 -9.29 12.62 8.66
N GLY A 508 -8.44 11.58 8.74
CA GLY A 508 -7.61 11.20 7.60
C GLY A 508 -8.48 10.67 6.47
N ILE A 509 -9.16 9.55 6.72
CA ILE A 509 -10.14 8.96 5.81
C ILE A 509 -11.46 8.73 6.56
N TYR A 510 -12.56 9.21 6.01
CA TYR A 510 -13.90 9.03 6.55
C TYR A 510 -14.87 8.45 5.52
N LEU A 511 -15.54 7.35 5.86
CA LEU A 511 -16.60 6.74 5.08
C LEU A 511 -17.89 6.76 5.89
N SER A 512 -18.94 7.34 5.33
CA SER A 512 -20.26 7.42 5.94
C SER A 512 -21.30 6.84 5.00
N SER A 513 -21.98 5.78 5.45
CA SER A 513 -22.96 5.04 4.63
C SER A 513 -22.42 4.63 3.26
N SER A 514 -21.13 4.29 3.17
CA SER A 514 -20.40 4.12 1.92
C SER A 514 -19.81 2.72 1.86
N ASP A 515 -20.47 1.84 1.13
CA ASP A 515 -20.23 0.40 1.12
C ASP A 515 -19.34 -0.02 -0.07
N ASN A 516 -18.69 -1.18 0.07
CA ASN A 516 -17.96 -1.84 -1.02
C ASN A 516 -16.80 -1.01 -1.63
N ASN A 517 -16.25 -0.05 -0.90
CA ASN A 517 -15.09 0.72 -1.36
C ASN A 517 -13.79 -0.06 -1.14
N THR A 518 -12.82 0.13 -2.03
CA THR A 518 -11.56 -0.63 -2.04
C THR A 518 -10.35 0.30 -2.08
N PHE A 519 -9.44 0.16 -1.11
CA PHE A 519 -8.15 0.84 -1.03
C PHE A 519 -7.03 -0.20 -1.18
N LEU A 520 -6.39 -0.24 -2.35
CA LEU A 520 -5.36 -1.23 -2.68
C LEU A 520 -3.94 -0.75 -2.32
N GLY A 521 -3.64 0.52 -2.55
CA GLY A 521 -2.37 1.13 -2.18
C GLY A 521 -2.26 1.44 -0.68
N GLY A 522 -1.05 1.72 -0.22
CA GLY A 522 -0.78 2.10 1.17
C GLY A 522 -1.40 3.46 1.51
N ILE A 523 -1.72 3.66 2.79
CA ILE A 523 -2.26 4.90 3.33
C ILE A 523 -1.30 5.38 4.41
N ASP A 524 -0.65 6.51 4.18
CA ASP A 524 0.21 7.17 5.15
C ASP A 524 -0.48 8.47 5.60
N ILE A 525 -0.81 8.57 6.90
CA ILE A 525 -1.36 9.77 7.53
C ILE A 525 -0.29 10.30 8.49
N LEU A 526 0.39 11.38 8.11
CA LEU A 526 1.61 11.87 8.76
C LEU A 526 1.40 13.28 9.31
N ASP A 527 2.02 13.61 10.44
CA ASP A 527 1.99 14.97 11.01
C ASP A 527 0.56 15.54 11.07
N PHE A 528 -0.34 14.79 11.74
CA PHE A 528 -1.76 15.11 11.84
C PHE A 528 -2.06 15.68 13.23
N GLU A 529 -2.40 16.96 13.28
CA GLU A 529 -2.61 17.75 14.49
C GLU A 529 -4.06 18.25 14.58
N VAL A 530 -4.71 18.02 15.72
CA VAL A 530 -6.04 18.59 16.02
C VAL A 530 -5.97 19.29 17.37
N GLU A 531 -5.94 20.63 17.36
CA GLU A 531 -5.61 21.45 18.53
C GLU A 531 -6.71 21.52 19.60
N ALA A 532 -7.96 21.17 19.26
CA ALA A 532 -9.10 21.35 20.17
C ALA A 532 -10.20 20.28 20.06
N GLY A 533 -10.01 19.21 19.29
CA GLY A 533 -11.06 18.25 18.90
C GLY A 533 -10.61 16.78 18.89
N ASP A 534 -11.50 15.90 18.42
CA ASP A 534 -11.22 14.46 18.23
C ASP A 534 -10.43 14.22 16.93
N GLY A 535 -9.71 13.10 16.86
CA GLY A 535 -8.91 12.73 15.70
C GLY A 535 -9.13 11.27 15.32
N TYR A 536 -9.37 11.04 14.03
CA TYR A 536 -9.59 9.72 13.46
C TYR A 536 -8.65 9.51 12.27
N GLY A 537 -7.81 8.48 12.32
CA GLY A 537 -7.02 8.07 11.16
C GLY A 537 -7.92 7.57 10.04
N VAL A 538 -8.58 6.45 10.29
CA VAL A 538 -9.61 5.87 9.42
C VAL A 538 -10.91 5.69 10.21
N TYR A 539 -12.00 6.30 9.73
CA TYR A 539 -13.31 6.19 10.35
C TYR A 539 -14.35 5.66 9.36
N LEU A 540 -15.06 4.60 9.73
CA LEU A 540 -16.23 4.10 9.01
C LEU A 540 -17.45 4.19 9.91
N THR A 541 -18.55 4.74 9.38
CA THR A 541 -19.86 4.72 10.03
C THR A 541 -20.92 4.19 9.07
N SER A 542 -21.69 3.19 9.48
CA SER A 542 -22.71 2.57 8.62
C SER A 542 -22.18 2.13 7.25
N SER A 543 -20.88 1.77 7.17
CA SER A 543 -20.16 1.53 5.92
C SER A 543 -19.61 0.10 5.92
N ASP A 544 -20.26 -0.77 5.17
CA ASP A 544 -20.04 -2.22 5.19
C ASP A 544 -19.21 -2.68 3.99
N ASN A 545 -18.60 -3.86 4.10
CA ASN A 545 -17.91 -4.54 2.98
C ASN A 545 -16.75 -3.75 2.34
N ASN A 546 -16.13 -2.80 3.06
CA ASN A 546 -14.97 -2.07 2.54
C ASN A 546 -13.68 -2.87 2.72
N THR A 547 -12.75 -2.73 1.77
CA THR A 547 -11.48 -3.47 1.75
C THR A 547 -10.28 -2.52 1.75
N PHE A 548 -9.40 -2.68 2.74
CA PHE A 548 -8.12 -1.99 2.87
C PHE A 548 -6.99 -3.02 2.74
N SER A 549 -6.36 -3.08 1.56
CA SER A 549 -5.30 -4.06 1.25
C SER A 549 -3.88 -3.53 1.41
N GLY A 550 -3.68 -2.23 1.22
CA GLY A 550 -2.41 -1.58 1.48
C GLY A 550 -2.14 -1.43 2.98
N ASN A 551 -0.88 -1.17 3.33
CA ASN A 551 -0.51 -0.87 4.71
C ASN A 551 -1.10 0.49 5.12
N ILE A 552 -1.48 0.64 6.40
CA ILE A 552 -1.92 1.91 6.98
C ILE A 552 -0.88 2.34 8.00
N THR A 553 -0.25 3.50 7.81
CA THR A 553 0.76 4.05 8.72
C THR A 553 0.26 5.36 9.30
N ILE A 554 0.19 5.45 10.63
CA ILE A 554 -0.24 6.66 11.35
C ILE A 554 0.74 6.92 12.51
N PRO A 555 1.93 7.49 12.22
CA PRO A 555 2.86 7.95 13.24
C PRO A 555 2.45 9.33 13.76
N ASP A 556 2.92 9.69 14.96
CA ASP A 556 2.91 11.07 15.47
C ASP A 556 1.53 11.78 15.34
N PHE A 557 0.47 11.12 15.83
CA PHE A 557 -0.92 11.60 15.77
C PHE A 557 -1.23 12.50 16.99
N ASP A 558 -1.07 13.82 16.83
CA ASP A 558 -1.19 14.80 17.93
C ASP A 558 -2.61 15.38 18.01
N ILE A 559 -3.46 14.73 18.78
CA ILE A 559 -4.87 15.10 18.93
C ILE A 559 -5.05 15.87 20.24
N TYR A 560 -6.16 16.58 20.44
CA TYR A 560 -6.45 17.26 21.72
C TYR A 560 -7.56 16.59 22.57
N HIS A 561 -8.51 15.86 21.98
CA HIS A 561 -9.51 15.02 22.68
C HIS A 561 -9.32 13.50 22.46
N ASP A 562 -10.29 12.79 21.86
CA ASP A 562 -10.19 11.35 21.64
C ASP A 562 -9.43 11.04 20.35
N ALA A 563 -8.48 10.11 20.42
CA ALA A 563 -7.65 9.70 19.28
C ALA A 563 -7.89 8.23 18.92
N TYR A 564 -8.24 8.01 17.65
CA TYR A 564 -8.55 6.68 17.11
C TYR A 564 -7.76 6.39 15.83
N GLY A 565 -7.08 5.24 15.78
CA GLY A 565 -6.35 4.82 14.57
C GLY A 565 -7.31 4.34 13.51
N VAL A 566 -8.04 3.28 13.83
CA VAL A 566 -9.18 2.81 13.07
C VAL A 566 -10.41 2.75 13.96
N TYR A 567 -11.46 3.45 13.56
CA TYR A 567 -12.76 3.42 14.22
C TYR A 567 -13.81 2.85 13.27
N LEU A 568 -14.53 1.80 13.67
CA LEU A 568 -15.72 1.32 12.96
C LEU A 568 -16.98 1.48 13.82
N ASN A 569 -18.04 2.08 13.26
CA ASN A 569 -19.31 2.33 13.98
C ASN A 569 -20.52 1.82 13.20
N ASN A 570 -21.12 0.71 13.61
CA ASN A 570 -22.16 0.02 12.83
C ASN A 570 -21.62 -0.28 11.43
N SER A 571 -20.45 -0.89 11.32
CA SER A 571 -19.75 -1.09 10.04
C SER A 571 -19.20 -2.50 10.00
N ASP A 572 -19.90 -3.34 9.26
CA ASP A 572 -19.76 -4.79 9.26
C ASP A 572 -18.99 -5.28 8.03
N ASP A 573 -18.44 -6.49 8.11
CA ASP A 573 -17.82 -7.19 6.98
C ASP A 573 -16.65 -6.43 6.32
N ASN A 574 -15.99 -5.50 7.03
CA ASN A 574 -14.83 -4.77 6.51
C ASN A 574 -13.53 -5.58 6.67
N ASN A 575 -12.62 -5.44 5.71
CA ASN A 575 -11.41 -6.25 5.62
C ASN A 575 -10.14 -5.40 5.51
N PHE A 576 -9.34 -5.41 6.57
CA PHE A 576 -8.03 -4.76 6.67
C PHE A 576 -6.93 -5.82 6.56
N THR A 577 -6.41 -6.07 5.36
CA THR A 577 -5.41 -7.14 5.12
C THR A 577 -3.95 -6.66 5.15
N GLY A 578 -3.71 -5.38 4.87
CA GLY A 578 -2.39 -4.76 4.99
C GLY A 578 -1.97 -4.59 6.46
N LEU A 579 -0.68 -4.32 6.68
CA LEU A 579 -0.18 -3.99 8.02
C LEU A 579 -0.76 -2.65 8.47
N ILE A 580 -1.40 -2.60 9.64
CA ILE A 580 -1.72 -1.34 10.32
C ILE A 580 -0.62 -1.05 11.34
N ASN A 581 0.07 0.07 11.17
CA ASN A 581 1.14 0.56 12.04
C ASN A 581 0.74 1.89 12.68
N LEU A 582 0.48 1.87 13.98
CA LEU A 582 0.11 3.04 14.79
C LEU A 582 1.22 3.25 15.82
N SER A 583 1.96 4.35 15.73
CA SER A 583 3.13 4.55 16.59
C SER A 583 3.32 5.98 17.08
N ASP A 584 3.91 6.10 18.27
CA ASP A 584 4.48 7.36 18.78
C ASP A 584 3.44 8.45 19.09
N TRP A 585 2.25 8.05 19.56
CA TRP A 585 1.20 9.01 19.93
C TRP A 585 1.40 9.50 21.36
N GLY A 586 1.77 10.77 21.51
CA GLY A 586 2.10 11.36 22.80
C GLY A 586 1.37 12.68 23.06
N TYR A 587 0.71 12.79 24.21
CA TYR A 587 0.01 14.00 24.62
C TYR A 587 0.84 14.95 25.50
N PRO A 588 0.87 16.27 25.21
CA PRO A 588 1.56 17.27 26.04
C PRO A 588 0.70 17.99 27.11
N THR A 589 -0.64 18.06 27.02
CA THR A 589 -1.41 19.16 27.66
C THR A 589 -2.38 18.80 28.80
N GLY A 590 -2.66 17.53 29.07
CA GLY A 590 -3.23 17.09 30.36
C GLY A 590 -4.69 17.45 30.65
N MET A 591 -5.57 17.51 29.65
CA MET A 591 -7.03 17.66 29.85
C MET A 591 -7.79 16.58 29.05
N ASP A 592 -8.34 15.61 29.82
CA ASP A 592 -9.35 14.56 29.56
C ASP A 592 -9.38 13.80 28.20
N PHE A 593 -9.60 12.47 28.30
CA PHE A 593 -10.11 11.52 27.26
C PHE A 593 -9.13 10.50 26.62
N GLY A 594 -9.71 9.56 25.86
CA GLY A 594 -9.22 8.20 25.62
C GLY A 594 -8.54 7.98 24.27
N ILE A 595 -7.57 7.06 24.25
CA ILE A 595 -6.85 6.67 23.05
C ILE A 595 -7.15 5.20 22.72
N SER A 596 -7.43 4.92 21.46
CA SER A 596 -7.58 3.55 20.98
C SER A 596 -6.89 3.36 19.64
N GLY A 597 -6.04 2.33 19.53
CA GLY A 597 -5.50 1.96 18.23
C GLY A 597 -6.62 1.50 17.29
N ILE A 598 -7.36 0.47 17.70
CA ILE A 598 -8.54 -0.05 16.99
C ILE A 598 -9.76 0.03 17.90
N TYR A 599 -10.82 0.71 17.46
CA TYR A 599 -12.07 0.86 18.19
C TYR A 599 -13.27 0.39 17.35
N LEU A 600 -13.97 -0.64 17.83
CA LEU A 600 -15.17 -1.18 17.19
C LEU A 600 -16.40 -0.93 18.06
N ASN A 601 -17.45 -0.39 17.46
CA ASN A 601 -18.73 -0.16 18.11
C ASN A 601 -19.88 -0.66 17.24
N ARG A 602 -20.52 -1.76 17.66
CA ARG A 602 -21.57 -2.45 16.90
C ARG A 602 -21.14 -2.85 15.50
N SER A 603 -19.89 -3.28 15.36
CA SER A 603 -19.26 -3.56 14.07
C SER A 603 -18.81 -5.01 14.06
N ASP A 604 -19.50 -5.82 13.27
CA ASP A 604 -19.42 -7.28 13.32
C ASP A 604 -18.68 -7.85 12.10
N HIS A 605 -18.15 -9.06 12.21
CA HIS A 605 -17.53 -9.80 11.09
C HIS A 605 -16.35 -9.10 10.39
N ASN A 606 -15.68 -8.14 11.04
CA ASN A 606 -14.53 -7.46 10.48
C ASN A 606 -13.25 -8.31 10.60
N LEU A 607 -12.39 -8.23 9.59
CA LEU A 607 -11.09 -8.90 9.56
C LEU A 607 -9.97 -7.87 9.68
N PHE A 608 -9.10 -8.05 10.67
CA PHE A 608 -7.86 -7.32 10.85
C PHE A 608 -6.68 -8.29 10.71
N GLY A 609 -5.86 -8.06 9.69
CA GLY A 609 -4.58 -8.71 9.48
C GLY A 609 -3.52 -8.21 10.48
N PRO A 610 -2.23 -8.14 10.07
CA PRO A 610 -1.15 -7.75 10.97
C PRO A 610 -1.37 -6.35 11.59
N LEU A 611 -1.22 -6.26 12.91
CA LEU A 611 -1.31 -5.00 13.66
C LEU A 611 -0.03 -4.75 14.45
N LEU A 612 0.52 -3.55 14.32
CA LEU A 612 1.59 -3.02 15.17
C LEU A 612 1.09 -1.74 15.83
N ILE A 613 0.81 -1.82 17.13
CA ILE A 613 0.33 -0.69 17.94
C ILE A 613 1.37 -0.42 19.01
N TYR A 614 2.03 0.73 18.92
CA TYR A 614 3.24 1.02 19.68
C TYR A 614 3.22 2.42 20.30
N ASP A 615 3.62 2.52 21.56
CA ASP A 615 3.87 3.79 22.25
C ASP A 615 2.71 4.80 22.24
N LEU A 616 1.51 4.36 22.65
CA LEU A 616 0.37 5.26 22.82
C LEU A 616 0.28 5.73 24.27
N ARG A 617 0.24 7.05 24.49
CA ARG A 617 0.26 7.63 25.84
C ARG A 617 -0.83 8.69 26.03
N CYS A 618 -1.71 8.50 27.02
CA CYS A 618 -2.68 9.52 27.46
C CYS A 618 -2.41 9.94 28.90
N SER A 619 -3.06 11.00 29.41
CA SER A 619 -2.78 11.49 30.76
C SER A 619 -3.71 10.98 31.87
N TRP A 620 -5.01 10.84 31.64
CA TRP A 620 -6.00 10.66 32.73
C TRP A 620 -7.18 9.71 32.44
N TYR A 621 -7.29 9.09 31.25
CA TYR A 621 -8.47 8.28 30.87
C TYR A 621 -8.12 6.85 30.39
N VAL A 622 -8.72 6.39 29.30
CA VAL A 622 -8.52 5.04 28.75
C VAL A 622 -7.39 5.09 27.72
N VAL A 623 -6.48 4.12 27.76
CA VAL A 623 -5.59 3.79 26.63
C VAL A 623 -5.86 2.35 26.25
N SER A 624 -6.12 2.10 24.98
CA SER A 624 -6.37 0.75 24.49
C SER A 624 -5.61 0.45 23.21
N GLY A 625 -5.07 -0.76 23.10
CA GLY A 625 -4.61 -1.26 21.81
C GLY A 625 -5.84 -1.56 20.94
N ILE A 626 -6.70 -2.44 21.43
CA ILE A 626 -7.94 -2.84 20.78
C ILE A 626 -9.11 -2.74 21.76
N PHE A 627 -10.20 -2.09 21.35
CA PHE A 627 -11.43 -1.94 22.11
C PHE A 627 -12.64 -2.37 21.28
N LEU A 628 -13.39 -3.36 21.76
CA LEU A 628 -14.63 -3.84 21.16
C LEU A 628 -15.82 -3.55 22.07
N ASN A 629 -16.86 -2.96 21.49
CA ASN A 629 -18.12 -2.64 22.15
C ASN A 629 -19.30 -3.15 21.32
N TYR A 630 -20.06 -4.13 21.83
CA TYR A 630 -21.17 -4.72 21.07
C TYR A 630 -20.76 -5.22 19.67
N SER A 631 -19.51 -5.64 19.49
CA SER A 631 -18.91 -5.98 18.20
C SER A 631 -18.55 -7.46 18.19
N ASP A 632 -19.25 -8.23 17.36
CA ASP A 632 -19.26 -9.69 17.39
C ASP A 632 -18.55 -10.29 16.18
N ASP A 633 -18.05 -11.52 16.32
CA ASP A 633 -17.50 -12.33 15.23
C ASP A 633 -16.33 -11.67 14.44
N ASN A 634 -15.60 -10.72 15.04
CA ASN A 634 -14.42 -10.10 14.44
C ASN A 634 -13.17 -10.98 14.59
N THR A 635 -12.25 -10.90 13.63
CA THR A 635 -10.98 -11.65 13.62
C THR A 635 -9.76 -10.73 13.60
N PHE A 636 -8.80 -11.00 14.49
CA PHE A 636 -7.52 -10.29 14.59
C PHE A 636 -6.35 -11.27 14.46
N ASP A 637 -5.52 -11.12 13.43
CA ASP A 637 -4.41 -12.01 13.13
C ASP A 637 -3.05 -11.31 13.27
N ASN A 638 -2.13 -11.85 14.07
CA ASN A 638 -0.78 -11.30 14.28
C ASN A 638 -0.78 -9.86 14.83
N THR A 639 -1.26 -9.71 16.05
CA THR A 639 -1.33 -8.43 16.74
C THR A 639 -0.16 -8.25 17.69
N THR A 640 0.56 -7.13 17.60
CA THR A 640 1.54 -6.68 18.60
C THR A 640 1.09 -5.35 19.19
N ILE A 641 0.89 -5.30 20.49
CA ILE A 641 0.53 -4.11 21.27
C ILE A 641 1.63 -3.89 22.30
N ASN A 642 2.29 -2.74 22.24
CA ASN A 642 3.43 -2.44 23.10
C ASN A 642 3.49 -0.98 23.55
N ASP A 643 4.03 -0.74 24.75
CA ASP A 643 4.34 0.59 25.31
C ASP A 643 3.14 1.56 25.51
N LEU A 644 1.92 1.04 25.68
CA LEU A 644 0.75 1.80 26.15
C LEU A 644 0.93 2.27 27.61
N SER A 645 0.82 3.58 27.87
CA SER A 645 1.09 4.10 29.21
C SER A 645 0.30 5.34 29.64
N ASN A 646 0.43 5.69 30.93
CA ASN A 646 -0.08 6.89 31.59
C ASN A 646 -1.61 7.05 31.68
N GLY A 647 -2.38 6.08 31.18
CA GLY A 647 -3.83 6.04 31.35
C GLY A 647 -4.28 5.66 32.78
N LEU A 648 -5.49 6.11 33.14
CA LEU A 648 -6.22 5.58 34.30
C LEU A 648 -6.53 4.10 34.08
N ASN A 649 -7.06 3.75 32.90
CA ASN A 649 -7.27 2.36 32.50
C ASN A 649 -6.47 2.08 31.23
N VAL A 650 -5.52 1.15 31.32
CA VAL A 650 -4.72 0.71 30.17
C VAL A 650 -5.12 -0.72 29.83
N TYR A 651 -5.57 -0.93 28.60
CA TYR A 651 -6.00 -2.23 28.07
C TYR A 651 -5.13 -2.59 26.86
N GLY A 652 -4.49 -3.76 26.86
CA GLY A 652 -4.01 -4.32 25.60
C GLY A 652 -5.20 -4.58 24.68
N VAL A 653 -6.08 -5.47 25.13
CA VAL A 653 -7.35 -5.79 24.47
C VAL A 653 -8.51 -5.68 25.45
N TYR A 654 -9.58 -4.99 25.09
CA TYR A 654 -10.81 -4.92 25.88
C TYR A 654 -12.05 -5.30 25.07
N LEU A 655 -12.83 -6.24 25.60
CA LEU A 655 -14.12 -6.66 25.04
C LEU A 655 -15.27 -6.31 25.99
N ASN A 656 -16.30 -5.65 25.45
CA ASN A 656 -17.49 -5.26 26.20
C ASN A 656 -18.77 -5.61 25.42
N HIS A 657 -19.52 -6.60 25.91
CA HIS A 657 -20.68 -7.17 25.20
C HIS A 657 -20.29 -7.65 23.79
N SER A 658 -19.15 -8.32 23.64
CA SER A 658 -18.58 -8.67 22.33
C SER A 658 -18.31 -10.16 22.26
N ASP A 659 -19.02 -10.85 21.39
CA ASP A 659 -19.13 -12.29 21.35
C ASP A 659 -18.48 -12.88 20.09
N GLY A 660 -18.00 -14.12 20.16
CA GLY A 660 -17.53 -14.85 18.96
C GLY A 660 -16.23 -14.35 18.33
N ASN A 661 -15.55 -13.35 18.91
CA ASN A 661 -14.33 -12.78 18.34
C ASN A 661 -13.13 -13.75 18.45
N ALA A 662 -12.27 -13.72 17.44
CA ALA A 662 -11.07 -14.55 17.35
C ALA A 662 -9.79 -13.70 17.33
N PHE A 663 -8.84 -14.03 18.20
CA PHE A 663 -7.52 -13.42 18.26
C PHE A 663 -6.47 -14.50 18.06
N ASN A 664 -5.75 -14.45 16.94
CA ASN A 664 -4.74 -15.43 16.59
C ASN A 664 -3.35 -14.80 16.63
N SER A 665 -2.51 -15.26 17.56
CA SER A 665 -1.17 -14.75 17.80
C SER A 665 -1.17 -13.28 18.22
N THR A 666 -1.33 -13.05 19.52
CA THR A 666 -1.37 -11.69 20.12
C THR A 666 -0.23 -11.52 21.11
N VAL A 667 0.52 -10.45 20.98
CA VAL A 667 1.55 -10.04 21.94
C VAL A 667 1.11 -8.72 22.58
N VAL A 668 1.04 -8.69 23.91
CA VAL A 668 0.79 -7.49 24.70
C VAL A 668 1.94 -7.33 25.69
N GLU A 669 2.73 -6.25 25.57
CA GLU A 669 3.84 -6.02 26.48
C GLU A 669 4.08 -4.55 26.85
N ASN A 670 4.70 -4.33 28.02
CA ASN A 670 5.08 -3.00 28.52
C ASN A 670 3.89 -2.05 28.72
N MET A 671 2.87 -2.49 29.46
CA MET A 671 1.69 -1.67 29.77
C MET A 671 1.85 -1.01 31.14
N SER A 672 1.54 0.27 31.27
CA SER A 672 1.64 0.99 32.55
C SER A 672 0.50 1.98 32.80
N GLY A 673 -0.30 1.79 33.85
CA GLY A 673 -1.38 2.71 34.22
C GLY A 673 -1.82 2.56 35.68
N ASP A 674 -2.89 3.24 36.09
CA ASP A 674 -3.48 3.02 37.42
C ASP A 674 -4.09 1.61 37.52
N TYR A 675 -4.88 1.26 36.50
CA TYR A 675 -5.43 -0.06 36.27
C TYR A 675 -4.93 -0.58 34.93
N ALA A 676 -4.09 -1.62 34.94
CA ALA A 676 -3.46 -2.14 33.72
C ALA A 676 -3.87 -3.59 33.45
N TYR A 677 -4.31 -3.87 32.22
CA TYR A 677 -4.81 -5.17 31.83
C TYR A 677 -4.20 -5.59 30.50
N GLY A 678 -3.58 -6.76 30.44
CA GLY A 678 -3.19 -7.33 29.15
C GLY A 678 -4.42 -7.59 28.28
N LEU A 679 -5.39 -8.29 28.88
CA LEU A 679 -6.70 -8.55 28.30
C LEU A 679 -7.78 -8.37 29.35
N LYS A 680 -8.85 -7.65 28.98
CA LYS A 680 -10.01 -7.42 29.82
C LYS A 680 -11.29 -7.81 29.10
N MET A 681 -12.23 -8.44 29.80
CA MET A 681 -13.54 -8.80 29.24
C MET A 681 -14.68 -8.49 30.20
N SER A 682 -15.79 -8.01 29.65
CA SER A 682 -17.05 -7.77 30.33
C SER A 682 -18.20 -8.25 29.45
N LYS A 683 -19.06 -9.13 29.98
CA LYS A 683 -20.27 -9.65 29.32
C LYS A 683 -20.04 -10.17 27.89
N SER A 684 -18.90 -10.81 27.67
CA SER A 684 -18.42 -11.21 26.35
C SER A 684 -18.28 -12.73 26.29
N HIS A 685 -18.83 -13.37 25.26
CA HIS A 685 -19.05 -14.81 25.24
C HIS A 685 -18.46 -15.47 24.01
N ASN A 686 -18.06 -16.74 24.12
CA ASN A 686 -17.60 -17.55 22.99
C ASN A 686 -16.38 -16.99 22.23
N ASN A 687 -15.60 -16.09 22.84
CA ASN A 687 -14.40 -15.54 22.21
C ASN A 687 -13.23 -16.54 22.30
N VAL A 688 -12.34 -16.51 21.32
CA VAL A 688 -11.20 -17.44 21.21
C VAL A 688 -9.90 -16.66 21.11
N PHE A 689 -8.98 -16.93 22.03
CA PHE A 689 -7.62 -16.38 22.05
C PHE A 689 -6.62 -17.51 21.84
N ASN A 690 -5.96 -17.54 20.69
CA ASN A 690 -4.94 -18.53 20.35
C ASN A 690 -3.56 -17.89 20.43
N HIS A 691 -2.66 -18.48 21.22
CA HIS A 691 -1.27 -18.02 21.37
C HIS A 691 -1.14 -16.55 21.79
N THR A 692 -1.71 -16.20 22.95
CA THR A 692 -1.60 -14.83 23.50
C THR A 692 -0.49 -14.72 24.54
N ASN A 693 0.53 -13.93 24.25
CA ASN A 693 1.65 -13.64 25.14
C ASN A 693 1.49 -12.27 25.80
N ILE A 694 1.46 -12.24 27.13
CA ILE A 694 1.26 -11.04 27.92
C ILE A 694 2.45 -10.86 28.87
N SER A 695 3.11 -9.71 28.82
CA SER A 695 4.24 -9.47 29.72
C SER A 695 4.38 -8.02 30.19
N ARG A 696 5.00 -7.81 31.35
CA ARG A 696 5.35 -6.47 31.86
C ARG A 696 4.12 -5.53 31.92
N ILE A 697 3.14 -5.95 32.71
CA ILE A 697 1.91 -5.18 32.95
C ILE A 697 2.02 -4.57 34.34
N GLU A 698 2.10 -3.25 34.41
CA GLU A 698 2.36 -2.48 35.61
C GLU A 698 1.15 -1.61 35.97
N GLY A 699 0.57 -1.87 37.15
CA GLY A 699 -0.59 -1.15 37.67
C GLY A 699 -0.24 -0.43 38.97
N PHE A 700 -0.57 0.86 39.10
CA PHE A 700 -0.39 1.56 40.38
C PHE A 700 -1.42 1.12 41.44
N MET A 701 -2.60 0.69 41.01
CA MET A 701 -3.66 0.16 41.86
C MET A 701 -3.87 -1.34 41.63
N GLU A 702 -4.13 -1.72 40.39
CA GLU A 702 -4.44 -3.10 40.00
C GLU A 702 -3.80 -3.46 38.66
N ALA A 703 -3.33 -4.69 38.53
CA ALA A 703 -2.88 -5.22 37.25
C ALA A 703 -3.33 -6.67 37.03
N SER A 704 -3.72 -7.02 35.81
CA SER A 704 -3.85 -8.44 35.47
C SER A 704 -3.41 -8.79 34.06
N GLY A 705 -2.96 -10.03 33.89
CA GLY A 705 -2.72 -10.59 32.56
C GLY A 705 -4.04 -10.72 31.81
N ILE A 706 -4.90 -11.63 32.28
CA ILE A 706 -6.24 -11.86 31.76
C ILE A 706 -7.26 -11.61 32.87
N GLY A 707 -8.08 -10.57 32.70
CA GLY A 707 -9.13 -10.18 33.63
C GLY A 707 -10.51 -10.34 33.01
N VAL A 708 -11.35 -11.18 33.62
CA VAL A 708 -12.77 -11.30 33.25
C VAL A 708 -13.60 -10.78 34.40
N SER A 709 -14.29 -9.66 34.17
CA SER A 709 -15.09 -9.02 35.19
C SER A 709 -16.37 -8.46 34.63
N SER A 710 -17.50 -8.88 35.20
CA SER A 710 -18.74 -8.15 35.03
C SER A 710 -19.73 -8.52 36.14
N TYR A 711 -20.31 -7.49 36.74
CA TYR A 711 -21.39 -7.59 37.72
C TYR A 711 -22.65 -6.96 37.11
N PRO A 712 -23.83 -7.61 37.12
CA PRO A 712 -24.13 -8.94 37.66
C PRO A 712 -24.11 -10.09 36.62
N SER A 713 -23.65 -9.87 35.39
CA SER A 713 -23.64 -10.87 34.30
C SER A 713 -22.21 -11.09 33.82
N GLY A 714 -21.68 -12.32 33.84
CA GLY A 714 -20.28 -12.64 33.51
C GLY A 714 -19.96 -12.70 32.01
N SER A 715 -18.74 -13.13 31.70
CA SER A 715 -18.27 -13.44 30.34
C SER A 715 -18.01 -14.94 30.27
N ASP A 716 -18.71 -15.66 29.41
CA ASP A 716 -18.83 -17.12 29.49
C ASP A 716 -18.37 -17.84 28.22
N ASN A 717 -17.96 -19.10 28.37
CA ASN A 717 -17.58 -19.99 27.25
C ASN A 717 -16.41 -19.47 26.39
N ASN A 718 -15.55 -18.60 26.93
CA ASN A 718 -14.37 -18.12 26.23
C ASN A 718 -13.23 -19.14 26.32
N VAL A 719 -12.40 -19.21 25.28
CA VAL A 719 -11.28 -20.16 25.18
C VAL A 719 -9.97 -19.41 25.08
N PHE A 720 -9.05 -19.70 26.01
CA PHE A 720 -7.68 -19.21 26.01
C PHE A 720 -6.75 -20.38 25.75
N ASN A 721 -6.18 -20.46 24.56
CA ASN A 721 -5.46 -21.61 24.04
C ASN A 721 -4.00 -21.27 23.72
N GLY A 722 -3.11 -21.64 24.65
CA GLY A 722 -1.67 -21.42 24.53
C GLY A 722 -1.28 -19.97 24.75
N GLY A 723 -0.16 -19.76 25.45
CA GLY A 723 0.36 -18.42 25.74
C GLY A 723 1.25 -18.38 26.97
N ASN A 724 1.81 -17.21 27.23
CA ASN A 724 2.64 -16.95 28.41
C ASN A 724 2.16 -15.67 29.12
N ILE A 725 2.13 -15.68 30.45
CA ILE A 725 1.88 -14.48 31.26
C ILE A 725 3.06 -14.27 32.20
N SER A 726 3.69 -13.09 32.11
CA SER A 726 4.88 -12.77 32.88
C SER A 726 4.96 -11.34 33.38
N ASN A 727 5.71 -11.13 34.47
CA ASN A 727 6.05 -9.80 35.00
C ASN A 727 4.83 -8.86 35.21
N ILE A 728 3.79 -9.36 35.88
CA ILE A 728 2.64 -8.54 36.27
C ILE A 728 2.93 -7.93 37.65
N THR A 729 2.83 -6.61 37.78
CA THR A 729 3.20 -5.89 39.01
C THR A 729 2.14 -4.85 39.38
N ALA A 730 1.53 -5.01 40.55
CA ALA A 730 0.67 -4.00 41.17
C ALA A 730 0.47 -4.32 42.67
N PRO A 731 -0.08 -3.42 43.50
CA PRO A 731 -0.52 -3.77 44.85
C PRO A 731 -1.53 -4.92 44.88
N ALA A 732 -2.47 -4.94 43.92
CA ALA A 732 -3.39 -6.04 43.67
C ALA A 732 -3.15 -6.58 42.25
N TRP A 733 -2.63 -7.81 42.13
CA TRP A 733 -2.28 -8.34 40.82
C TRP A 733 -2.57 -9.82 40.65
N TRP A 734 -2.88 -10.21 39.41
CA TRP A 734 -3.19 -11.59 39.04
C TRP A 734 -2.74 -11.93 37.61
N SER A 735 -2.36 -13.18 37.38
CA SER A 735 -2.20 -13.68 36.01
C SER A 735 -3.57 -13.89 35.37
N PHE A 736 -4.50 -14.48 36.14
CA PHE A 736 -5.90 -14.64 35.78
C PHE A 736 -6.80 -14.12 36.91
N HIS A 737 -7.77 -13.28 36.59
CA HIS A 737 -8.76 -12.82 37.56
C HIS A 737 -10.16 -12.93 36.98
N PHE A 738 -10.96 -13.87 37.48
CA PHE A 738 -12.27 -14.20 36.95
C PHE A 738 -13.36 -14.04 38.01
N CYS A 739 -14.35 -13.19 37.74
CA CYS A 739 -15.46 -12.94 38.68
C CYS A 739 -16.42 -14.12 38.84
N GLU A 740 -17.27 -14.04 39.85
CA GLU A 740 -18.23 -15.07 40.24
C GLU A 740 -19.38 -15.32 39.27
N TYR A 741 -19.59 -14.41 38.32
CA TYR A 741 -20.67 -14.50 37.33
C TYR A 741 -20.21 -15.10 36.00
N SER A 742 -18.91 -15.38 35.85
CA SER A 742 -18.30 -15.86 34.61
C SER A 742 -18.00 -17.34 34.70
N ASP A 743 -18.62 -18.13 33.83
CA ASP A 743 -18.61 -19.60 33.85
C ASP A 743 -18.11 -20.19 32.53
N ASN A 744 -17.71 -21.47 32.57
CA ASN A 744 -17.31 -22.27 31.40
C ASN A 744 -16.16 -21.70 30.55
N ASN A 745 -15.39 -20.74 31.05
CA ASN A 745 -14.18 -20.31 30.37
C ASN A 745 -13.11 -21.40 30.50
N THR A 746 -12.42 -21.68 29.39
CA THR A 746 -11.47 -22.79 29.27
C THR A 746 -10.06 -22.26 29.02
N ILE A 747 -9.13 -22.62 29.90
CA ILE A 747 -7.71 -22.26 29.78
C ILE A 747 -6.95 -23.53 29.40
N ILE A 748 -6.17 -23.46 28.33
CA ILE A 748 -5.41 -24.59 27.78
C ILE A 748 -3.95 -24.16 27.63
N ASN A 749 -3.04 -24.94 28.21
CA ASN A 749 -1.58 -24.82 28.09
C ASN A 749 -1.01 -23.40 28.25
N TYR A 750 -1.44 -22.66 29.28
CA TYR A 750 -0.91 -21.33 29.58
C TYR A 750 0.27 -21.40 30.54
N THR A 751 1.39 -20.77 30.20
CA THR A 751 2.60 -20.76 31.03
C THR A 751 2.67 -19.51 31.90
N LEU A 752 2.98 -19.68 33.18
CA LEU A 752 3.19 -18.60 34.14
C LEU A 752 4.64 -18.58 34.59
N SER A 753 5.32 -17.45 34.39
CA SER A 753 6.79 -17.36 34.37
C SER A 753 7.55 -17.39 35.72
N SER A 754 6.96 -16.97 36.84
CA SER A 754 7.65 -17.05 38.14
C SER A 754 7.49 -18.47 38.68
N TYR A 755 8.50 -19.30 38.42
CA TYR A 755 8.43 -20.77 38.37
C TYR A 755 7.58 -21.24 37.20
N PRO A 756 8.16 -21.36 35.99
CA PRO A 756 7.46 -21.74 34.77
C PRO A 756 6.51 -22.90 35.00
N THR A 757 5.22 -22.56 35.12
CA THR A 757 4.16 -23.51 35.44
C THR A 757 3.10 -23.40 34.37
N THR A 758 3.00 -24.45 33.56
CA THR A 758 2.02 -24.53 32.49
C THR A 758 0.74 -25.15 33.02
N VAL A 759 -0.37 -24.43 32.90
CA VAL A 759 -1.66 -24.79 33.47
C VAL A 759 -2.73 -24.96 32.40
N SER A 760 -3.67 -25.86 32.67
CA SER A 760 -4.95 -25.93 31.96
C SER A 760 -6.05 -26.10 32.98
N PHE A 761 -7.13 -25.34 32.88
CA PHE A 761 -8.18 -25.43 33.88
C PHE A 761 -9.55 -24.94 33.38
N ILE A 762 -10.56 -25.44 34.08
CA ILE A 762 -11.91 -24.87 34.13
C ILE A 762 -12.23 -24.54 35.58
N TYR A 763 -13.13 -23.60 35.81
CA TYR A 763 -13.49 -23.15 37.15
C TYR A 763 -14.98 -22.81 37.21
N GLY A 764 -15.48 -22.50 38.41
CA GLY A 764 -16.81 -21.92 38.59
C GLY A 764 -16.93 -21.11 39.89
N ASN A 765 -17.92 -20.22 39.93
CA ASN A 765 -18.15 -19.26 41.01
C ASN A 765 -16.95 -18.34 41.31
N GLY A 766 -16.18 -18.00 40.27
CA GLY A 766 -15.07 -17.04 40.30
C GLY A 766 -13.78 -17.58 40.91
N ILE A 767 -12.64 -17.21 40.32
CA ILE A 767 -11.30 -17.64 40.76
C ILE A 767 -10.25 -16.58 40.39
N ALA A 768 -9.19 -16.50 41.18
CA ALA A 768 -8.00 -15.75 40.81
C ALA A 768 -6.74 -16.61 40.94
N LEU A 769 -5.82 -16.46 39.99
CA LEU A 769 -4.62 -17.29 39.85
C LEU A 769 -3.41 -16.39 39.60
N LYS A 770 -2.29 -16.67 40.26
CA LYS A 770 -1.05 -15.93 40.02
C LYS A 770 0.20 -16.77 40.21
N SER A 771 1.24 -16.35 39.49
CA SER A 771 2.63 -16.76 39.66
C SER A 771 3.11 -16.61 41.11
N VAL A 772 4.12 -17.39 41.51
CA VAL A 772 4.62 -17.41 42.90
C VAL A 772 6.09 -16.99 42.97
N GLN A 773 6.49 -16.31 44.03
CA GLN A 773 7.89 -15.97 44.31
C GLN A 773 8.50 -16.94 45.34
N LYS A 774 9.81 -17.18 45.23
CA LYS A 774 10.55 -18.09 46.13
C LYS A 774 10.41 -17.74 47.60
N SER A 775 10.25 -16.46 47.91
CA SER A 775 10.12 -15.92 49.26
C SER A 775 8.76 -16.24 49.91
N GLU A 776 7.75 -16.66 49.16
CA GLU A 776 6.38 -16.87 49.67
C GLU A 776 6.20 -18.19 50.42
N PHE A 777 7.12 -19.15 50.27
CA PHE A 777 7.02 -20.48 50.90
C PHE A 777 8.38 -21.07 51.25
N VAL A 778 8.35 -22.10 52.10
CA VAL A 778 9.50 -22.96 52.38
C VAL A 778 9.24 -24.33 51.73
N LEU A 779 10.26 -24.93 51.12
CA LEU A 779 10.13 -26.25 50.49
C LEU A 779 9.78 -27.33 51.51
N LYS A 780 9.03 -28.34 51.07
CA LYS A 780 8.61 -29.47 51.90
C LYS A 780 9.80 -30.39 52.22
N PRO A 781 10.23 -30.51 53.49
CA PRO A 781 11.33 -31.41 53.83
C PRO A 781 10.97 -32.87 53.56
N GLY A 782 11.92 -33.65 53.03
CA GLY A 782 11.75 -35.08 52.77
C GLY A 782 10.93 -35.45 51.53
N TYR A 783 10.67 -34.49 50.63
CA TYR A 783 10.00 -34.70 49.35
C TYR A 783 10.78 -33.97 48.24
N VAL A 784 10.58 -34.37 46.99
CA VAL A 784 11.16 -33.69 45.81
C VAL A 784 10.13 -32.74 45.24
N ASP A 785 10.46 -31.46 45.08
CA ASP A 785 9.69 -30.54 44.24
C ASP A 785 10.18 -30.57 42.79
N ILE A 786 9.26 -30.45 41.84
CA ILE A 786 9.56 -30.41 40.40
C ILE A 786 9.52 -28.97 39.86
N GLY A 787 9.70 -27.96 40.71
CA GLY A 787 9.71 -26.55 40.28
C GLY A 787 8.36 -25.99 39.81
N LYS A 788 7.24 -26.72 39.97
CA LYS A 788 5.90 -26.26 39.57
C LYS A 788 5.10 -25.75 40.75
N PHE A 789 4.77 -24.47 40.74
CA PHE A 789 4.08 -23.78 41.84
C PHE A 789 3.03 -22.81 41.33
N ILE A 790 1.92 -22.69 42.05
CA ILE A 790 0.85 -21.75 41.72
C ILE A 790 0.16 -21.21 42.97
N ASN A 791 -0.24 -19.94 42.96
CA ASN A 791 -1.06 -19.35 44.01
C ASN A 791 -2.50 -19.17 43.49
N ILE A 792 -3.45 -19.79 44.19
CA ILE A 792 -4.87 -19.79 43.81
C ILE A 792 -5.66 -19.17 44.95
N THR A 793 -6.49 -18.17 44.62
CA THR A 793 -7.35 -17.46 45.56
C THR A 793 -8.81 -17.60 45.11
N ASN A 794 -9.71 -17.88 46.06
CA ASN A 794 -11.14 -17.85 45.77
C ASN A 794 -11.70 -16.43 45.72
N ILE A 795 -12.69 -16.24 44.86
CA ILE A 795 -13.51 -15.03 44.83
C ILE A 795 -14.73 -15.19 45.75
N THR A 796 -15.31 -16.40 45.81
CA THR A 796 -16.48 -16.70 46.65
C THR A 796 -16.23 -17.87 47.58
N ALA A 797 -17.12 -18.06 48.55
CA ALA A 797 -17.06 -19.22 49.44
C ALA A 797 -17.37 -20.55 48.73
N THR A 798 -17.89 -20.49 47.49
CA THR A 798 -18.28 -21.64 46.67
C THR A 798 -17.41 -21.79 45.42
N SER A 799 -16.33 -21.03 45.30
CA SER A 799 -15.34 -21.16 44.23
C SER A 799 -14.81 -22.60 44.14
N TRP A 800 -14.58 -23.07 42.92
CA TRP A 800 -13.90 -24.33 42.66
C TRP A 800 -13.09 -24.23 41.36
N ILE A 801 -12.05 -25.04 41.24
CA ILE A 801 -11.21 -25.13 40.04
C ILE A 801 -10.77 -26.57 39.80
N ASN A 802 -10.90 -27.04 38.56
CA ASN A 802 -10.31 -28.29 38.10
C ASN A 802 -9.10 -27.95 37.24
N ILE A 803 -7.90 -28.13 37.80
CA ILE A 803 -6.64 -27.67 37.24
C ILE A 803 -5.71 -28.83 36.95
N THR A 804 -5.04 -28.72 35.81
CA THR A 804 -3.96 -29.57 35.35
C THR A 804 -2.69 -28.74 35.31
N ILE A 805 -1.64 -29.20 35.99
CA ILE A 805 -0.27 -28.67 35.87
C ILE A 805 0.52 -29.63 34.98
N HIS A 806 1.04 -29.11 33.88
CA HIS A 806 1.91 -29.83 32.96
C HIS A 806 3.37 -29.66 33.36
N TYR A 807 4.18 -30.66 33.06
CA TYR A 807 5.62 -30.68 33.26
C TYR A 807 6.30 -31.37 32.08
N ASP A 808 7.59 -31.14 31.93
CA ASP A 808 8.46 -31.88 31.03
C ASP A 808 9.25 -32.94 31.81
N ASP A 809 9.78 -33.96 31.15
CA ASP A 809 10.58 -35.00 31.81
C ASP A 809 11.78 -34.40 32.55
N GLU A 810 12.33 -33.30 32.03
CA GLU A 810 13.44 -32.53 32.61
C GLU A 810 13.07 -31.83 33.92
N ASP A 811 11.77 -31.54 34.15
CA ASP A 811 11.31 -30.95 35.41
C ASP A 811 11.36 -31.96 36.56
N VAL A 812 11.35 -33.27 36.27
CA VAL A 812 11.34 -34.35 37.26
C VAL A 812 12.78 -34.73 37.61
N PRO A 813 13.30 -34.35 38.79
CA PRO A 813 14.69 -34.62 39.12
C PRO A 813 14.96 -36.12 39.15
N GLU A 814 16.19 -36.53 38.80
CA GLU A 814 16.59 -37.92 38.89
C GLU A 814 16.33 -38.53 40.27
N TYR A 815 16.01 -39.83 40.28
CA TYR A 815 15.58 -40.58 41.46
C TYR A 815 14.29 -40.05 42.10
N THR A 816 13.46 -39.32 41.37
CA THR A 816 12.08 -39.01 41.79
C THR A 816 11.13 -40.07 41.26
N LYS A 817 10.22 -40.57 42.11
CA LYS A 817 9.23 -41.54 41.67
C LYS A 817 8.03 -40.80 41.04
N GLU A 818 8.00 -40.70 39.72
CA GLU A 818 7.00 -39.93 38.98
C GLU A 818 5.54 -40.31 39.31
N THR A 819 5.20 -41.61 39.38
CA THR A 819 3.89 -42.10 39.88
C THR A 819 3.42 -41.50 41.22
N THR A 820 4.31 -40.91 42.02
CA THR A 820 4.00 -40.29 43.33
C THR A 820 3.85 -38.77 43.29
N LEU A 821 4.01 -38.12 42.13
CA LEU A 821 3.77 -36.69 41.98
C LEU A 821 2.32 -36.36 42.32
N ARG A 822 2.12 -35.48 43.31
CA ARG A 822 0.79 -35.07 43.78
C ARG A 822 0.77 -33.57 44.05
N PHE A 823 -0.43 -33.00 44.04
CA PHE A 823 -0.65 -31.67 44.59
C PHE A 823 -0.46 -31.66 46.10
N TYR A 824 0.23 -30.64 46.59
CA TYR A 824 0.29 -30.29 48.01
C TYR A 824 -0.24 -28.87 48.18
N GLU A 825 -1.02 -28.65 49.23
CA GLU A 825 -1.53 -27.34 49.66
C GLU A 825 -0.65 -26.80 50.78
N LEU A 826 -0.32 -25.50 50.74
CA LEU A 826 0.40 -24.83 51.81
C LEU A 826 -0.58 -24.35 52.90
N ASN A 827 -0.51 -24.93 54.10
CA ASN A 827 -1.32 -24.54 55.25
C ASN A 827 -0.42 -24.06 56.39
N GLN A 828 -0.49 -22.77 56.75
CA GLN A 828 0.27 -22.16 57.87
C GLN A 828 1.77 -22.54 57.88
N SER A 829 2.43 -22.53 56.72
CA SER A 829 3.84 -22.91 56.50
C SER A 829 4.14 -24.42 56.47
N GLN A 830 3.13 -25.27 56.36
CA GLN A 830 3.29 -26.72 56.19
C GLN A 830 2.59 -27.19 54.91
N TRP A 831 3.23 -28.09 54.17
CA TRP A 831 2.66 -28.66 52.95
C TRP A 831 1.88 -29.94 53.26
N GLU A 832 0.58 -29.95 52.95
CA GLU A 832 -0.36 -31.05 53.18
C GLU A 832 -0.76 -31.70 51.83
N PRO A 833 -0.74 -33.04 51.70
CA PRO A 833 -1.08 -33.71 50.45
C PRO A 833 -2.57 -33.57 50.13
N MET A 834 -2.89 -33.41 48.84
CA MET A 834 -4.26 -33.34 48.36
C MET A 834 -4.61 -34.44 47.34
N PRO A 835 -5.89 -34.85 47.26
CA PRO A 835 -6.37 -35.74 46.22
C PRO A 835 -6.04 -35.21 44.82
N SER A 836 -5.23 -35.96 44.08
CA SER A 836 -4.79 -35.62 42.73
C SER A 836 -4.46 -36.88 41.93
N THR A 837 -4.47 -36.75 40.61
CA THR A 837 -4.13 -37.81 39.66
C THR A 837 -2.90 -37.40 38.87
N VAL A 838 -1.99 -38.34 38.61
CA VAL A 838 -0.82 -38.14 37.75
C VAL A 838 -1.00 -38.96 36.48
N ASN A 839 -0.59 -38.40 35.34
CA ASN A 839 -0.50 -39.10 34.07
C ASN A 839 0.93 -38.97 33.53
N GLU A 840 1.68 -40.06 33.64
CA GLU A 840 3.10 -40.17 33.25
C GLU A 840 3.29 -40.26 31.72
N ALA A 841 2.24 -40.58 30.97
CA ALA A 841 2.33 -40.66 29.51
C ALA A 841 2.10 -39.30 28.83
N SER A 842 1.54 -38.35 29.56
CA SER A 842 1.20 -37.00 29.08
C SER A 842 1.73 -35.91 30.00
N ASN A 843 2.62 -36.27 30.93
CA ASN A 843 3.35 -35.42 31.85
C ASN A 843 2.50 -34.33 32.53
N TYR A 844 1.43 -34.75 33.21
CA TYR A 844 0.63 -33.82 34.00
C TYR A 844 0.16 -34.38 35.33
N VAL A 845 -0.14 -33.46 36.25
CA VAL A 845 -0.87 -33.74 37.49
C VAL A 845 -2.17 -32.93 37.47
N ASN A 846 -3.29 -33.58 37.76
CA ASN A 846 -4.62 -32.96 37.80
C ASN A 846 -5.24 -33.05 39.21
N ALA A 847 -5.91 -31.98 39.62
CA ALA A 847 -6.66 -31.91 40.87
C ALA A 847 -7.92 -31.06 40.75
N ASN A 848 -8.94 -31.43 41.51
CA ASN A 848 -10.12 -30.60 41.74
C ASN A 848 -10.02 -29.94 43.13
N ILE A 849 -10.03 -28.61 43.16
CA ILE A 849 -9.65 -27.79 44.31
C ILE A 849 -10.85 -26.95 44.78
N THR A 850 -11.11 -26.99 46.09
CA THR A 850 -12.15 -26.21 46.78
C THR A 850 -11.66 -25.51 48.07
N SER A 851 -10.39 -25.72 48.43
CA SER A 851 -9.61 -24.91 49.39
C SER A 851 -8.63 -24.05 48.59
N PHE A 852 -8.09 -22.97 49.13
CA PHE A 852 -7.34 -22.00 48.32
C PHE A 852 -6.12 -21.50 49.08
N SER A 853 -4.95 -21.66 48.46
CA SER A 853 -3.64 -21.33 48.98
C SER A 853 -2.60 -21.37 47.85
N ILE A 854 -1.32 -21.47 48.22
CA ILE A 854 -0.22 -21.85 47.34
C ILE A 854 -0.20 -23.37 47.20
N TYR A 855 -0.06 -23.83 45.96
CA TYR A 855 0.05 -25.22 45.56
C TYR A 855 1.41 -25.50 44.93
N GLY A 856 1.92 -26.69 45.17
CA GLY A 856 3.14 -27.19 44.53
C GLY A 856 3.02 -28.67 44.19
N ILE A 857 3.75 -29.10 43.17
CA ILE A 857 3.84 -30.52 42.81
C ILE A 857 5.07 -31.13 43.47
N PHE A 858 4.83 -32.14 44.32
CA PHE A 858 5.89 -32.87 45.00
C PHE A 858 5.76 -34.39 44.78
N GLY A 859 6.91 -35.07 44.70
CA GLY A 859 7.05 -36.51 44.61
C GLY A 859 7.87 -37.10 45.75
N ASN A 860 7.78 -38.42 45.90
CA ASN A 860 8.62 -39.18 46.80
C ASN A 860 9.97 -39.48 46.12
N PHE A 861 11.00 -39.60 46.95
CA PHE A 861 12.26 -40.18 46.51
C PHE A 861 12.07 -41.64 46.07
N THR A 862 12.80 -42.01 45.03
CA THR A 862 13.08 -43.40 44.70
C THR A 862 14.15 -43.89 45.66
N THR A 863 13.95 -45.08 46.22
CA THR A 863 14.94 -45.72 47.07
C THR A 863 16.00 -46.38 46.17
N ILE A 864 17.28 -46.10 46.39
CA ILE A 864 18.36 -46.90 45.81
C ILE A 864 18.91 -47.85 46.86
N THR A 865 19.11 -49.10 46.47
CA THR A 865 19.58 -50.14 47.37
C THR A 865 20.88 -50.74 46.86
N PHE A 866 21.91 -50.66 47.68
CA PHE A 866 23.22 -51.25 47.42
C PHE A 866 23.33 -52.59 48.13
N ASN A 867 23.87 -53.58 47.42
CA ASN A 867 24.33 -54.81 48.02
C ASN A 867 25.86 -54.70 48.19
N LEU A 868 26.33 -54.70 49.42
CA LEU A 868 27.75 -54.63 49.74
C LEU A 868 28.23 -56.03 50.15
N SER A 869 29.24 -56.54 49.46
CA SER A 869 29.85 -57.84 49.77
C SER A 869 30.79 -57.74 50.97
N GLU A 870 30.95 -58.81 51.74
CA GLU A 870 31.98 -58.90 52.79
C GLU A 870 33.35 -58.45 52.24
N GLY A 871 34.00 -57.51 52.94
CA GLY A 871 35.24 -56.88 52.50
C GLY A 871 35.06 -55.48 51.91
N TRP A 872 35.92 -55.12 50.96
CA TRP A 872 35.94 -53.80 50.32
C TRP A 872 34.89 -53.66 49.23
N ASN A 873 34.18 -52.54 49.23
CA ASN A 873 33.20 -52.14 48.23
C ASN A 873 33.55 -50.74 47.74
N MET A 874 33.49 -50.49 46.44
CA MET A 874 33.77 -49.17 45.85
C MET A 874 32.46 -48.53 45.44
N ILE A 875 32.02 -47.53 46.18
CA ILE A 875 30.70 -46.91 46.00
C ILE A 875 30.81 -45.41 45.85
N THR A 876 29.76 -44.78 45.34
CA THR A 876 29.49 -43.36 45.55
C THR A 876 28.10 -43.22 46.16
N ILE A 877 27.79 -42.02 46.62
CA ILE A 877 26.44 -41.67 47.08
C ILE A 877 25.79 -40.93 45.92
N PRO A 878 24.84 -41.56 45.19
CA PRO A 878 24.27 -40.98 43.96
C PRO A 878 23.12 -40.00 44.21
N LEU A 879 22.80 -39.74 45.47
CA LEU A 879 21.69 -38.88 45.88
C LEU A 879 22.07 -37.99 47.06
N ILE A 880 21.39 -36.86 47.21
CA ILE A 880 21.52 -35.98 48.37
C ILE A 880 20.80 -36.64 49.55
N ASN A 881 21.53 -36.99 50.60
CA ASN A 881 21.00 -37.63 51.80
C ASN A 881 21.32 -36.82 53.05
N ASP A 882 20.29 -36.36 53.76
CA ASP A 882 20.46 -35.54 54.97
C ASP A 882 20.90 -36.35 56.22
N SER A 883 21.04 -37.67 56.12
CA SER A 883 21.38 -38.54 57.25
C SER A 883 22.87 -38.60 57.55
N PHE A 884 23.73 -38.15 56.62
CA PHE A 884 25.18 -38.13 56.79
C PHE A 884 25.82 -37.05 55.91
N SER A 885 26.89 -36.47 56.43
CA SER A 885 27.72 -35.47 55.77
C SER A 885 29.21 -35.77 55.91
N THR A 886 29.59 -36.65 56.84
CA THR A 886 30.98 -37.06 57.08
C THR A 886 31.19 -38.57 56.97
N ALA A 887 32.45 -39.01 56.92
CA ALA A 887 32.83 -40.41 56.84
C ALA A 887 32.43 -41.22 58.09
N GLU A 888 32.49 -40.61 59.28
CA GLU A 888 31.98 -41.21 60.53
C GLU A 888 30.47 -41.47 60.43
N GLU A 889 29.71 -40.49 59.95
CA GLU A 889 28.25 -40.60 59.80
C GLU A 889 27.87 -41.63 58.74
N LEU A 890 28.51 -41.61 57.57
CA LEU A 890 28.29 -42.59 56.50
C LEU A 890 28.68 -44.01 56.95
N GLY A 891 29.82 -44.15 57.61
CA GLY A 891 30.29 -45.43 58.13
C GLY A 891 29.40 -45.99 59.23
N THR A 892 28.84 -45.13 60.09
CA THR A 892 27.84 -45.53 61.10
C THR A 892 26.50 -45.89 60.47
N PHE A 893 26.12 -45.20 59.39
CA PHE A 893 24.87 -45.43 58.67
C PHE A 893 24.84 -46.80 57.97
N ILE A 894 25.97 -47.24 57.40
CA ILE A 894 26.07 -48.52 56.70
C ILE A 894 26.23 -49.67 57.71
N PRO A 895 25.31 -50.65 57.76
CA PRO A 895 25.41 -51.75 58.70
C PRO A 895 26.70 -52.56 58.48
N ASN A 896 27.36 -52.97 59.56
CA ASN A 896 28.60 -53.76 59.55
C ASN A 896 29.82 -53.05 58.93
N CYS A 897 29.72 -51.75 58.60
CA CYS A 897 30.85 -50.96 58.13
C CYS A 897 31.83 -50.66 59.26
N THR A 898 33.12 -50.73 58.94
CA THR A 898 34.21 -50.44 59.89
C THR A 898 35.20 -49.40 59.38
N ILE A 899 35.30 -49.21 58.05
CA ILE A 899 36.24 -48.27 57.44
C ILE A 899 35.57 -47.60 56.23
N VAL A 900 35.68 -46.27 56.15
CA VAL A 900 35.38 -45.47 54.96
C VAL A 900 36.68 -44.82 54.48
N ALA A 901 37.02 -44.97 53.21
CA ALA A 901 38.26 -44.48 52.63
C ALA A 901 38.01 -43.65 51.38
N LEU A 902 38.49 -42.41 51.37
CA LEU A 902 38.53 -41.55 50.19
C LEU A 902 39.91 -41.67 49.52
N TRP A 903 39.99 -41.38 48.22
CA TRP A 903 41.27 -41.24 47.52
C TRP A 903 41.69 -39.77 47.43
N SER A 904 42.80 -39.40 48.07
CA SER A 904 43.33 -38.03 47.96
C SER A 904 44.08 -37.88 46.65
N ALA A 905 43.43 -37.32 45.62
CA ALA A 905 44.05 -37.08 44.31
C ALA A 905 45.30 -36.17 44.39
N LYS A 906 45.36 -35.27 45.39
CA LYS A 906 46.54 -34.42 45.62
C LYS A 906 47.75 -35.22 46.09
N GLU A 907 47.53 -36.22 46.93
CA GLU A 907 48.59 -37.00 47.58
C GLU A 907 48.78 -38.39 46.96
N GLN A 908 47.91 -38.78 46.03
CA GLN A 908 47.86 -40.08 45.34
C GLN A 908 47.90 -41.24 46.35
N ARG A 909 47.09 -41.15 47.41
CA ARG A 909 46.96 -42.17 48.46
C ARG A 909 45.56 -42.17 49.06
N TYR A 910 45.17 -43.30 49.65
CA TYR A 910 43.95 -43.41 50.45
C TYR A 910 44.07 -42.62 51.76
N VAL A 911 42.98 -41.95 52.13
CA VAL A 911 42.74 -41.39 53.46
C VAL A 911 41.56 -42.13 54.04
N SER A 912 41.80 -42.89 55.10
CA SER A 912 40.81 -43.78 55.71
C SER A 912 40.38 -43.27 57.07
N HIS A 913 39.09 -43.37 57.33
CA HIS A 913 38.44 -43.15 58.60
C HIS A 913 37.94 -44.50 59.13
N ILE A 914 38.26 -44.81 60.38
CA ILE A 914 37.76 -46.02 61.07
C ILE A 914 36.56 -45.58 61.89
N VAL A 915 35.41 -46.23 61.72
CA VAL A 915 34.17 -45.83 62.39
C VAL A 915 34.35 -45.84 63.92
N GLY A 916 34.08 -44.71 64.57
CA GLY A 916 34.26 -44.48 66.00
C GLY A 916 35.67 -44.04 66.42
N PHE A 917 36.62 -43.90 65.48
CA PHE A 917 38.02 -43.53 65.79
C PHE A 917 38.80 -42.95 64.61
N GLY A 918 39.33 -41.73 64.75
CA GLY A 918 40.35 -41.19 63.85
C GLY A 918 40.02 -39.79 63.33
N TYR A 919 40.70 -39.40 62.25
CA TYR A 919 40.43 -38.16 61.53
C TYR A 919 39.22 -38.39 60.60
N ASP A 920 38.24 -37.50 60.67
CA ASP A 920 37.01 -37.55 59.86
C ASP A 920 37.15 -36.64 58.63
N PHE A 921 36.33 -36.89 57.60
CA PHE A 921 36.33 -36.11 56.36
C PHE A 921 34.93 -36.01 55.77
N ASP A 922 34.68 -34.93 55.02
CA ASP A 922 33.39 -34.66 54.41
C ASP A 922 33.10 -35.60 53.24
N ILE A 923 31.85 -36.02 53.11
CA ILE A 923 31.34 -36.72 51.94
C ILE A 923 30.98 -35.67 50.89
N VAL A 924 31.70 -35.72 49.77
CA VAL A 924 31.55 -34.84 48.61
C VAL A 924 30.78 -35.56 47.50
N ASN A 925 29.79 -34.87 46.93
CA ASN A 925 28.98 -35.34 45.79
C ASN A 925 29.87 -35.69 44.57
N GLY A 926 29.52 -36.77 43.88
CA GLY A 926 30.26 -37.27 42.72
C GLY A 926 31.61 -37.93 43.02
N THR A 927 32.05 -37.97 44.29
CA THR A 927 33.30 -38.63 44.70
C THR A 927 33.03 -40.10 45.00
N GLY A 928 33.94 -40.99 44.60
CA GLY A 928 33.87 -42.40 45.00
C GLY A 928 34.60 -42.66 46.32
N TYR A 929 34.18 -43.71 47.03
CA TYR A 929 34.70 -44.14 48.33
C TYR A 929 34.87 -45.64 48.36
N PHE A 930 35.89 -46.10 49.08
CA PHE A 930 36.03 -47.50 49.46
C PHE A 930 35.47 -47.72 50.86
N ILE A 931 34.60 -48.71 51.00
CA ILE A 931 33.93 -49.03 52.25
C ILE A 931 34.20 -50.49 52.60
N TYR A 932 34.67 -50.73 53.82
CA TYR A 932 34.88 -52.08 54.34
C TYR A 932 33.73 -52.50 55.24
N VAL A 933 33.04 -53.57 54.86
CA VAL A 933 31.98 -54.20 55.66
C VAL A 933 32.41 -55.58 56.14
N THR A 934 31.98 -55.96 57.34
CA THR A 934 32.40 -57.22 57.99
C THR A 934 31.56 -58.44 57.65
N ASP A 935 30.38 -58.23 57.04
CA ASP A 935 29.49 -59.27 56.51
C ASP A 935 28.77 -58.71 55.26
N ASP A 936 28.29 -59.60 54.38
CA ASP A 936 27.37 -59.22 53.31
C ASP A 936 26.19 -58.43 53.90
N THR A 937 25.99 -57.22 53.38
CA THR A 937 25.01 -56.28 53.92
C THR A 937 24.31 -55.53 52.80
N GLN A 938 23.17 -54.94 53.13
CA GLN A 938 22.39 -54.12 52.22
C GLN A 938 22.18 -52.74 52.85
N VAL A 939 22.41 -51.70 52.07
CA VAL A 939 22.12 -50.32 52.48
C VAL A 939 21.16 -49.69 51.49
N THR A 940 20.08 -49.12 52.02
CA THR A 940 19.07 -48.40 51.25
C THR A 940 19.19 -46.93 51.54
N LEU A 941 19.38 -46.14 50.48
CA LEU A 941 19.44 -44.69 50.54
C LEU A 941 18.15 -44.09 49.97
N ASN A 942 17.70 -43.03 50.62
CA ASN A 942 16.59 -42.19 50.19
C ASN A 942 17.11 -40.76 50.02
N GLY A 943 16.72 -40.10 48.94
CA GLY A 943 17.15 -38.73 48.66
C GLY A 943 16.93 -38.35 47.20
N SER A 944 17.11 -37.08 46.86
CA SER A 944 16.98 -36.57 45.50
C SER A 944 18.27 -36.77 44.71
N GLY A 945 18.19 -36.85 43.38
CA GLY A 945 19.36 -36.79 42.52
C GLY A 945 20.24 -35.55 42.77
N ILE A 946 21.52 -35.68 42.45
CA ILE A 946 22.50 -34.62 42.58
C ILE A 946 22.39 -33.70 41.36
N LYS A 947 22.02 -32.44 41.56
CA LYS A 947 21.77 -31.49 40.46
C LYS A 947 23.04 -31.03 39.73
N GLU A 948 24.15 -30.90 40.46
CA GLU A 948 25.44 -30.48 39.90
C GLU A 948 26.56 -31.20 40.66
N ILE A 949 27.50 -31.79 39.92
CA ILE A 949 28.80 -32.23 40.45
C ILE A 949 29.85 -31.23 39.97
N ASN A 950 30.84 -30.94 40.82
CA ASN A 950 31.93 -30.04 40.45
C ASN A 950 33.23 -30.52 41.07
N LEU A 951 33.80 -31.57 40.48
CA LEU A 951 35.03 -32.20 40.96
C LEU A 951 36.22 -31.86 40.07
N SER A 952 37.23 -31.25 40.69
CA SER A 952 38.48 -30.94 40.01
C SER A 952 39.43 -32.15 40.02
N LEU A 953 39.45 -32.87 38.90
CA LEU A 953 40.29 -34.05 38.68
C LEU A 953 41.74 -33.64 38.42
N LYS A 954 42.70 -34.36 39.00
CA LYS A 954 44.13 -34.00 38.96
C LYS A 954 44.93 -34.99 38.14
N THR A 955 46.16 -34.62 37.75
CA THR A 955 47.06 -35.58 37.11
C THR A 955 47.33 -36.77 38.04
N GLY A 956 47.12 -37.99 37.54
CA GLY A 956 47.19 -39.23 38.32
C GLY A 956 45.85 -39.95 38.35
N TYR A 957 45.66 -40.78 39.38
CA TYR A 957 44.37 -41.42 39.65
C TYR A 957 43.46 -40.45 40.42
N ASP A 958 42.18 -40.43 40.04
CA ASP A 958 41.09 -39.78 40.76
C ASP A 958 39.95 -40.78 40.93
N LEU A 959 39.29 -40.76 42.09
CA LEU A 959 38.20 -41.66 42.42
C LEU A 959 36.87 -40.90 42.33
N ILE A 960 36.14 -41.14 41.25
CA ILE A 960 34.85 -40.51 40.97
C ILE A 960 33.72 -41.52 41.15
N GLY A 961 32.49 -41.02 41.17
CA GLY A 961 31.28 -41.79 41.30
C GLY A 961 30.33 -41.54 40.16
N TRP A 962 29.63 -42.59 39.70
CA TRP A 962 28.53 -42.45 38.77
C TRP A 962 27.23 -42.25 39.53
N THR A 963 26.62 -41.09 39.32
CA THR A 963 25.45 -40.65 40.10
C THR A 963 24.18 -40.65 39.29
N HIS A 964 24.23 -40.86 37.97
CA HIS A 964 23.03 -40.90 37.14
C HIS A 964 22.31 -42.24 37.27
N SER A 965 20.98 -42.17 37.21
CA SER A 965 20.07 -43.31 37.34
C SER A 965 20.14 -44.27 36.15
N LEU A 966 20.49 -43.75 34.96
CA LEU A 966 20.77 -44.55 33.79
C LEU A 966 22.23 -45.05 33.81
N PRO A 967 22.48 -46.30 33.41
CA PRO A 967 23.84 -46.83 33.34
C PRO A 967 24.63 -46.19 32.20
N THR A 968 25.94 -46.07 32.39
CA THR A 968 26.90 -45.74 31.33
C THR A 968 27.92 -46.86 31.18
N ASN A 969 28.84 -46.74 30.22
CA ASN A 969 29.96 -47.65 30.09
C ASN A 969 31.28 -46.90 30.27
N ALA A 970 32.33 -47.63 30.66
CA ALA A 970 33.67 -47.06 30.80
C ALA A 970 34.20 -46.39 29.54
N SER A 971 33.83 -46.89 28.35
CA SER A 971 34.20 -46.28 27.07
C SER A 971 33.61 -44.89 26.87
N THR A 972 32.32 -44.72 27.18
CA THR A 972 31.59 -43.45 27.12
C THR A 972 32.18 -42.46 28.12
N LEU A 973 32.33 -42.88 29.37
CA LEU A 973 32.90 -42.05 30.44
C LEU A 973 34.32 -41.57 30.11
N LEU A 974 35.17 -42.46 29.59
CA LEU A 974 36.53 -42.10 29.17
C LEU A 974 36.52 -41.00 28.10
N SER A 975 35.53 -41.00 27.21
CA SER A 975 35.44 -40.05 26.10
C SER A 975 34.99 -38.65 26.52
N HIS A 976 34.23 -38.52 27.61
CA HIS A 976 33.78 -37.22 28.14
C HIS A 976 34.79 -36.57 29.08
N ILE A 977 35.66 -37.36 29.73
CA ILE A 977 36.66 -36.82 30.65
C ILE A 977 37.96 -36.46 29.91
N THR A 978 38.19 -35.15 29.75
CA THR A 978 39.38 -34.62 29.08
C THR A 978 40.67 -35.13 29.74
N ASN A 979 41.61 -35.61 28.91
CA ASN A 979 42.89 -36.22 29.32
C ASN A 979 42.77 -37.51 30.15
N CYS A 980 41.59 -38.12 30.23
CA CYS A 980 41.43 -39.46 30.79
C CYS A 980 41.93 -40.52 29.81
N VAL A 981 42.72 -41.48 30.28
CA VAL A 981 43.19 -42.60 29.42
C VAL A 981 42.89 -43.97 29.99
N LYS A 982 42.35 -44.04 31.21
CA LYS A 982 41.96 -45.29 31.88
C LYS A 982 40.74 -45.11 32.75
N VAL A 983 39.88 -46.12 32.75
CA VAL A 983 38.81 -46.31 33.75
C VAL A 983 39.01 -47.67 34.41
N ALA A 984 39.01 -47.72 35.74
CA ALA A 984 39.19 -48.94 36.53
C ALA A 984 38.06 -49.14 37.53
N THR A 985 37.44 -50.31 37.49
CA THR A 985 36.31 -50.71 38.35
C THR A 985 36.70 -51.86 39.29
N TRP A 986 35.95 -52.02 40.38
CA TRP A 986 36.24 -52.97 41.44
C TRP A 986 35.14 -54.02 41.55
N ASN A 987 35.51 -55.30 41.54
CA ASN A 987 34.55 -56.38 41.78
C ASN A 987 34.55 -56.73 43.27
N ALA A 988 33.52 -56.25 44.00
CA ALA A 988 33.39 -56.49 45.43
C ALA A 988 33.17 -57.97 45.79
N SER A 989 32.39 -58.72 45.02
CA SER A 989 32.14 -60.15 45.32
C SER A 989 33.41 -61.01 45.23
N GLN A 990 34.35 -60.62 44.37
CA GLN A 990 35.62 -61.32 44.16
C GLN A 990 36.79 -60.66 44.90
N GLN A 991 36.56 -59.49 45.53
CA GLN A 991 37.58 -58.68 46.20
C GLN A 991 38.81 -58.42 45.31
N MET A 992 38.58 -58.07 44.03
CA MET A 992 39.65 -57.83 43.05
C MET A 992 39.33 -56.73 42.04
N TRP A 993 40.38 -56.11 41.51
CA TRP A 993 40.29 -55.18 40.39
C TRP A 993 39.89 -55.91 39.10
N MET A 994 38.94 -55.33 38.37
CA MET A 994 38.63 -55.76 37.01
C MET A 994 39.74 -55.29 36.04
N PRO A 995 39.88 -55.88 34.84
CA PRO A 995 40.74 -55.31 33.80
C PRO A 995 40.43 -53.82 33.58
N GLU A 996 41.47 -52.98 33.47
CA GLU A 996 41.27 -51.54 33.19
C GLU A 996 40.81 -51.35 31.75
N TYR A 997 39.82 -50.48 31.53
CA TYR A 997 39.48 -50.01 30.19
C TYR A 997 40.44 -48.89 29.79
N MET A 998 41.25 -49.10 28.75
CA MET A 998 42.31 -48.16 28.33
C MET A 998 42.07 -47.65 26.91
N ALA A 999 42.21 -46.33 26.70
CA ALA A 999 41.99 -45.68 25.40
C ALA A 999 42.81 -46.28 24.24
N PHE A 1000 44.01 -46.79 24.53
CA PHE A 1000 44.99 -47.22 23.52
C PHE A 1000 45.26 -48.73 23.51
N GLN A 1001 44.66 -49.51 24.42
CA GLN A 1001 44.91 -50.95 24.55
C GLN A 1001 43.68 -51.65 25.17
N GLN A 1002 42.62 -51.80 24.38
CA GLN A 1002 41.37 -52.42 24.81
C GLN A 1002 41.46 -53.94 24.84
N VAL A 1003 40.86 -54.56 25.86
CA VAL A 1003 40.58 -56.00 25.87
C VAL A 1003 39.34 -56.23 24.99
N PRO A 1004 39.41 -57.01 23.90
CA PRO A 1004 38.28 -57.17 22.98
C PRO A 1004 37.02 -57.68 23.68
N GLY A 1005 35.91 -56.94 23.54
CA GLY A 1005 34.62 -57.28 24.13
C GLY A 1005 34.46 -56.95 25.62
N PHE A 1006 35.42 -56.22 26.21
CA PHE A 1006 35.35 -55.77 27.60
C PHE A 1006 35.16 -54.26 27.66
N ASP A 1007 33.96 -53.85 28.06
CA ASP A 1007 33.57 -52.48 28.36
C ASP A 1007 32.61 -52.55 29.55
N PRO A 1008 33.09 -52.34 30.79
CA PRO A 1008 32.26 -52.52 31.97
C PRO A 1008 31.16 -51.47 31.99
N GLU A 1009 29.93 -51.95 32.16
CA GLU A 1009 28.77 -51.13 32.52
C GLU A 1009 29.00 -50.57 33.93
N ILE A 1010 28.69 -49.30 34.10
CA ILE A 1010 28.81 -48.54 35.33
C ILE A 1010 27.42 -48.08 35.68
N ILE A 1011 26.95 -48.48 36.86
CA ILE A 1011 25.58 -48.21 37.31
C ILE A 1011 25.57 -47.19 38.46
N ALA A 1012 24.38 -46.65 38.73
CA ALA A 1012 24.15 -45.70 39.80
C ALA A 1012 24.76 -46.14 41.15
N GLY A 1013 25.59 -45.27 41.72
CA GLY A 1013 26.21 -45.45 43.03
C GLY A 1013 27.46 -46.34 43.04
N GLU A 1014 27.99 -46.72 41.88
CA GLU A 1014 29.34 -47.28 41.78
C GLU A 1014 30.41 -46.19 41.78
N GLY A 1015 31.52 -46.46 42.48
CA GLY A 1015 32.74 -45.68 42.36
C GLY A 1015 33.65 -46.26 41.27
N MET A 1016 34.45 -45.40 40.62
CA MET A 1016 35.47 -45.81 39.65
C MET A 1016 36.71 -44.93 39.73
N PHE A 1017 37.86 -45.53 39.45
CA PHE A 1017 39.06 -44.74 39.21
C PHE A 1017 39.13 -44.30 37.77
N VAL A 1018 39.49 -43.04 37.58
CA VAL A 1018 39.91 -42.49 36.30
C VAL A 1018 41.37 -42.07 36.38
N PHE A 1019 42.10 -42.17 35.27
CA PHE A 1019 43.51 -41.75 35.21
C PHE A 1019 43.71 -40.59 34.24
N ILE A 1020 44.06 -39.42 34.77
CA ILE A 1020 44.31 -38.19 34.00
C ILE A 1020 45.81 -38.06 33.71
N ILE A 1021 46.19 -37.99 32.44
CA ILE A 1021 47.61 -37.98 32.03
C ILE A 1021 48.33 -36.66 32.27
N SER A 1022 47.61 -35.54 32.26
CA SER A 1022 48.19 -34.21 32.47
C SER A 1022 47.12 -33.14 32.68
N GLY A 1023 47.45 -32.13 33.49
CA GLY A 1023 46.59 -30.98 33.75
C GLY A 1023 45.57 -31.24 34.85
N THR A 1024 44.58 -30.34 34.90
CA THR A 1024 43.41 -30.43 35.76
C THR A 1024 42.18 -30.37 34.86
N THR A 1025 41.24 -31.29 35.06
CA THR A 1025 39.96 -31.38 34.32
C THR A 1025 38.82 -31.24 35.32
N GLN A 1026 37.67 -30.69 34.91
CA GLN A 1026 36.47 -30.71 35.74
C GLN A 1026 35.61 -31.92 35.40
N TRP A 1027 35.03 -32.53 36.42
CA TRP A 1027 34.01 -33.56 36.32
C TRP A 1027 32.70 -32.98 36.83
N ASP A 1028 31.72 -32.92 35.95
CA ASP A 1028 30.38 -32.36 36.15
C ASP A 1028 29.30 -33.42 36.37
N GLY A 1029 29.62 -34.69 36.12
CA GLY A 1029 28.72 -35.83 36.32
C GLY A 1029 28.49 -36.68 35.07
N ASP A 1030 28.78 -36.15 33.87
CA ASP A 1030 28.40 -36.72 32.57
C ASP A 1030 29.56 -37.18 31.64
#